data_AF-A0A7C6E599-F1
#
_entry.id   AF-A0A7C6E599-F1
#
_cell.length_a   1.000
_cell.length_b   1.000
_cell.length_c   1.000
_cell.angle_alpha   90.00
_cell.angle_beta   90.00
_cell.angle_gamma   90.00
#
_symmetry.space_group_name_H-M   'P 1'
#
loop_
_entity.id
_entity.type
_entity.pdbx_description
1 polymer ?
#
loop_
_entity_poly.entity_id
_entity_poly.type
_entity_poly.pdbx_seq_one_letter_code
_entity_poly.pdbx_strand_id
1 'polypeptide(L)'
;PSRRPGLPVVGVVRQLRTDGAAEGRCESLPGGFVVWRLELESAGAAGIRVRFEDFDVGDGRVWLYADDETLGPYSGRGIFGDGEFWTGAIFADRIVIEYEPSRGSACSDTPPLRIREIAHLWDTPLSGASGKSLRSYAAASCHLDVSCYPEYGNQASGVGQYIFQSGEVWYVCTGSLLNTRPYTGTPYFLTAYHCVSDDAEARSVVVYWFYQTPYCNGPAPDKQSLPRTEGARFLIGKDIPEGDFSLLRLNSVPSAPGLSYLGWTTVEPGQGASAVGIHHPGGDYKRISFGFRTSDASSNVEGKNAPADYYYRIQWTAGRTEGGSSGSPLFVYSGDSSEWLIAGVLSYGPKTDDVCSYNPYVAGYGRFSTAYPYLRAYINLESCTYTFSPPSLSVGYAGGSFYTDLTVTGGCAWSASSDQSWLRIGTGSGTGSARIYITVDPNYSYSSRVGRIRVADQIFTVTQGGMPACPATAISVGQTVSGSLPSGTCTSWYRGSAYYAARYTFSGTAGQAVYILLTSNAFDTYLYLMDPSGRVIAEDDDGGGGLNSRIPAGSGSLVLPSTGTYSIEVTAYAPYATGEYRLSLVSGSGVPNDEPGAAMVIGSLPYVQSVDTVAATGNVGDPVHSCTGMRDSNTVWFRWVADFTGRLRVTTFGSTYDTVLAAFTGSSVPGTELACNDDGDGTLQSRIEFSVARGQSYLIQVSDYGSPGGGTLVLNVRGVAPGDFSGDGRQDLIWQNDTWRQVTVHYYRGANFAGWAWLNASGASGWRVVGTADFDGNGTPDLVWQNDSTRQLTVHYYDGTSFTGWNWLNSNSNPGWRVVAVADFNRDGKPDLIWQSDTTRQVTVHYYGGSSGATFLGWAWLNASGVPGWRVAGAGDFDGNGTPDLVWQNESGRQVTVHYYAGTTWTGWNWLNSTGFTGWSLAGVGDFDGDGRPELVWQNDTTRQVTVHYYGGSSGNQFLGWAWLNASGVPGWRPIVPR
;
A
#
# COMPACT_ATOMS: atom_id res chain seq x y z
N PRO A 1 29.07 33.64 22.47
CA PRO A 1 28.23 33.86 21.26
C PRO A 1 28.44 35.24 20.66
N SER A 2 28.82 35.32 19.37
CA SER A 2 28.86 36.58 18.63
C SER A 2 27.44 37.12 18.47
N ARG A 3 27.09 38.15 19.25
CA ARG A 3 25.78 38.80 19.17
C ARG A 3 25.67 39.59 17.85
N ARG A 4 24.48 39.65 17.25
CA ARG A 4 24.19 40.63 16.20
C ARG A 4 24.31 42.02 16.84
N PRO A 5 25.26 42.86 16.42
CA PRO A 5 25.43 44.16 17.04
C PRO A 5 24.18 45.03 16.78
N GLY A 6 23.84 45.90 17.74
CA GLY A 6 22.71 46.82 17.63
C GLY A 6 21.30 46.25 17.85
N LEU A 7 21.11 44.92 17.85
CA LEU A 7 19.80 44.30 18.07
C LEU A 7 19.51 43.99 19.56
N PRO A 8 18.33 44.34 20.09
CA PRO A 8 17.97 44.01 21.46
C PRO A 8 17.71 42.52 21.65
N VAL A 9 18.04 42.01 22.84
CA VAL A 9 18.01 40.58 23.15
C VAL A 9 16.89 40.29 24.15
N VAL A 10 16.04 39.32 23.82
CA VAL A 10 14.85 38.94 24.62
C VAL A 10 14.91 37.50 25.13
N GLY A 11 15.99 36.76 24.84
CA GLY A 11 16.17 35.41 25.33
C GLY A 11 17.38 34.69 24.77
N VAL A 12 17.53 33.43 25.18
CA VAL A 12 18.58 32.51 24.72
C VAL A 12 18.02 31.13 24.46
N VAL A 13 18.69 30.38 23.60
CA VAL A 13 18.45 28.95 23.43
C VAL A 13 19.07 28.19 24.61
N ARG A 14 18.32 27.23 25.16
CA ARG A 14 18.80 26.27 26.16
C ARG A 14 18.73 24.87 25.56
N GLN A 15 19.87 24.21 25.52
CA GLN A 15 19.98 22.79 25.14
C GLN A 15 19.51 21.94 26.32
N LEU A 16 18.65 20.97 26.04
CA LEU A 16 18.32 19.90 26.99
C LEU A 16 19.43 18.85 26.98
N ARG A 17 19.73 18.26 28.14
CA ARG A 17 20.80 17.25 28.28
C ARG A 17 20.48 15.95 27.52
N THR A 18 19.20 15.65 27.44
CA THR A 18 18.57 14.47 26.85
C THR A 18 17.43 14.93 25.94
N ASP A 19 16.86 14.00 25.18
CA ASP A 19 15.60 14.29 24.50
C ASP A 19 14.52 14.56 25.55
N GLY A 20 13.96 15.77 25.59
CA GLY A 20 12.89 16.10 26.52
C GLY A 20 11.68 15.18 26.33
N ALA A 21 11.44 14.71 25.10
CA ALA A 21 10.38 13.75 24.80
C ALA A 21 10.54 12.40 25.53
N ALA A 22 11.75 12.02 25.96
CA ALA A 22 11.97 10.79 26.73
C ALA A 22 11.58 10.93 28.22
N GLU A 23 11.37 12.14 28.71
CA GLU A 23 11.06 12.40 30.12
C GLU A 23 9.56 12.49 30.41
N GLY A 24 8.73 12.64 29.38
CA GLY A 24 7.28 12.63 29.56
C GLY A 24 6.70 11.25 29.84
N ARG A 25 5.43 11.22 30.23
CA ARG A 25 4.72 10.01 30.65
C ARG A 25 3.33 9.94 30.05
N CYS A 26 2.89 8.73 29.73
CA CYS A 26 1.51 8.48 29.38
C CYS A 26 0.59 8.44 30.60
N GLU A 27 -0.52 9.15 30.49
CA GLU A 27 -1.59 9.22 31.48
C GLU A 27 -2.91 8.76 30.84
N SER A 28 -3.68 7.98 31.59
CA SER A 28 -5.06 7.63 31.22
C SER A 28 -6.02 8.63 31.87
N LEU A 29 -6.87 9.25 31.06
CA LEU A 29 -7.89 10.19 31.50
C LEU A 29 -9.26 9.51 31.62
N PRO A 30 -10.18 10.06 32.45
CA PRO A 30 -11.56 9.58 32.52
C PRO A 30 -12.23 9.56 31.13
N GLY A 31 -12.98 8.50 30.82
CA GLY A 31 -13.63 8.33 29.53
C GLY A 31 -12.81 7.58 28.47
N GLY A 32 -11.65 7.03 28.84
CA GLY A 32 -10.83 6.19 27.95
C GLY A 32 -9.91 6.97 27.01
N PHE A 33 -9.72 8.27 27.25
CA PHE A 33 -8.71 9.07 26.57
C PHE A 33 -7.33 8.79 27.17
N VAL A 34 -6.30 8.85 26.34
CA VAL A 34 -4.91 8.69 26.76
C VAL A 34 -4.11 9.86 26.23
N VAL A 35 -3.23 10.41 27.06
CA VAL A 35 -2.38 11.56 26.69
C VAL A 35 -0.97 11.32 27.17
N TRP A 36 0.02 11.70 26.37
CA TRP A 36 1.41 11.80 26.82
C TRP A 36 1.64 13.23 27.31
N ARG A 37 2.23 13.39 28.49
CA ARG A 37 2.51 14.70 29.08
C ARG A 37 3.97 14.83 29.50
N LEU A 38 4.52 16.00 29.23
CA LEU A 38 5.80 16.45 29.76
C LEU A 38 5.62 17.82 30.40
N GLU A 39 5.96 17.93 31.68
CA GLU A 39 6.14 19.23 32.32
C GLU A 39 7.59 19.68 32.13
N LEU A 40 7.78 20.90 31.67
CA LEU A 40 9.09 21.50 31.43
C LEU A 40 9.17 22.83 32.16
N GLU A 41 10.20 22.99 32.99
CA GLU A 41 10.47 24.23 33.72
C GLU A 41 11.77 24.88 33.24
N SER A 42 11.71 26.19 32.98
CA SER A 42 12.85 27.06 32.79
C SER A 42 12.77 28.20 33.79
N ALA A 43 13.13 27.91 35.04
CA ALA A 43 12.94 28.80 36.20
C ALA A 43 13.31 30.26 35.90
N GLY A 44 12.36 31.17 36.17
CA GLY A 44 12.53 32.61 35.96
C GLY A 44 12.39 33.10 34.52
N ALA A 45 12.00 32.24 33.56
CA ALA A 45 11.65 32.67 32.22
C ALA A 45 10.35 33.50 32.22
N ALA A 46 10.34 34.61 31.48
CA ALA A 46 9.09 35.33 31.20
C ALA A 46 8.24 34.63 30.13
N GLY A 47 8.85 33.71 29.37
CA GLY A 47 8.13 32.80 28.49
C GLY A 47 9.04 31.71 27.93
N ILE A 48 8.42 30.60 27.52
CA ILE A 48 9.09 29.43 26.97
C ILE A 48 8.57 29.15 25.56
N ARG A 49 9.50 28.82 24.65
CA ARG A 49 9.19 28.21 23.36
C ARG A 49 9.88 26.87 23.27
N VAL A 50 9.30 25.95 22.52
CA VAL A 50 9.85 24.61 22.32
C VAL A 50 10.25 24.47 20.86
N ARG A 51 11.43 23.90 20.62
CA ARG A 51 11.82 23.45 19.27
C ARG A 51 11.47 21.98 19.14
N PHE A 52 10.59 21.69 18.19
CA PHE A 52 10.31 20.32 17.78
C PHE A 52 11.20 19.92 16.61
N GLU A 53 11.72 18.70 16.70
CA GLU A 53 12.44 17.98 15.65
C GLU A 53 11.76 16.62 15.44
N ASP A 54 11.87 16.05 14.23
CA ASP A 54 11.25 14.77 13.88
C ASP A 54 9.75 14.69 14.26
N PHE A 55 9.05 15.83 14.25
CA PHE A 55 7.64 15.90 14.64
C PHE A 55 6.75 15.30 13.54
N ASP A 56 6.09 14.19 13.85
CA ASP A 56 5.10 13.57 12.98
C ASP A 56 4.01 12.87 13.79
N VAL A 57 3.00 13.65 14.19
CA VAL A 57 1.93 13.16 15.06
C VAL A 57 0.73 12.60 14.29
N GLY A 58 0.80 12.56 12.95
CA GLY A 58 -0.32 12.13 12.10
C GLY A 58 -1.61 12.90 12.39
N ASP A 59 -2.70 12.18 12.66
CA ASP A 59 -4.00 12.74 13.07
C ASP A 59 -4.04 13.13 14.57
N GLY A 60 -2.98 12.85 15.32
CA GLY A 60 -2.80 13.27 16.71
C GLY A 60 -2.58 14.77 16.83
N ARG A 61 -2.58 15.25 18.07
CA ARG A 61 -2.60 16.67 18.40
C ARG A 61 -1.67 16.96 19.55
N VAL A 62 -0.90 18.04 19.44
CA VAL A 62 0.00 18.50 20.49
C VAL A 62 -0.40 19.89 20.94
N TRP A 63 -0.59 20.06 22.23
CA TRP A 63 -0.80 21.35 22.87
C TRP A 63 0.37 21.67 23.78
N LEU A 64 0.65 22.96 23.90
CA LEU A 64 1.48 23.49 24.95
C LEU A 64 0.59 24.40 25.78
N TYR A 65 0.59 24.23 27.09
CA TYR A 65 -0.22 25.08 27.96
C TYR A 65 0.44 25.35 29.30
N ALA A 66 0.10 26.49 29.87
CA ALA A 66 0.38 26.87 31.25
C ALA A 66 -0.72 27.82 31.72
N ASP A 67 -1.23 27.62 32.93
CA ASP A 67 -2.34 28.39 33.49
C ASP A 67 -3.55 28.49 32.53
N ASP A 68 -3.80 29.69 31.99
CA ASP A 68 -4.88 30.01 31.05
C ASP A 68 -4.40 30.20 29.59
N GLU A 69 -3.12 29.96 29.31
CA GLU A 69 -2.56 30.00 27.95
C GLU A 69 -2.46 28.60 27.34
N THR A 70 -2.95 28.46 26.11
CA THR A 70 -2.82 27.24 25.31
C THR A 70 -2.39 27.58 23.89
N LEU A 71 -1.36 26.89 23.39
CA LEU A 71 -0.95 26.88 21.99
C LEU A 71 -1.28 25.53 21.34
N GLY A 72 -1.51 25.55 20.04
CA GLY A 72 -1.92 24.39 19.26
C GLY A 72 -3.45 24.29 19.07
N PRO A 73 -3.98 23.12 18.66
CA PRO A 73 -3.22 21.88 18.44
C PRO A 73 -2.25 22.00 17.26
N TYR A 74 -1.00 21.60 17.48
CA TYR A 74 -0.08 21.26 16.39
C TYR A 74 -0.36 19.84 15.94
N SER A 75 -0.42 19.60 14.63
CA SER A 75 -0.80 18.31 14.05
C SER A 75 0.08 17.94 12.84
N GLY A 76 -0.02 16.70 12.37
CA GLY A 76 0.78 16.21 11.24
C GLY A 76 2.27 16.41 11.48
N ARG A 77 2.95 17.04 10.52
CA ARG A 77 4.38 17.36 10.57
C ARG A 77 4.70 18.80 10.98
N GLY A 78 3.81 19.42 11.75
CA GLY A 78 3.98 20.78 12.26
C GLY A 78 3.66 21.88 11.25
N ILE A 79 3.88 23.14 11.65
CA ILE A 79 3.45 24.35 10.90
C ILE A 79 4.14 24.53 9.53
N PHE A 80 5.21 23.78 9.28
CA PHE A 80 5.97 23.80 8.02
C PHE A 80 5.86 22.51 7.20
N GLY A 81 5.24 21.47 7.75
CA GLY A 81 5.00 20.19 7.07
C GLY A 81 6.23 19.27 6.93
N ASP A 82 7.37 19.63 7.50
CA ASP A 82 8.62 18.86 7.42
C ASP A 82 9.08 18.29 8.77
N GLY A 83 8.39 18.60 9.87
CA GLY A 83 8.66 18.07 11.22
C GLY A 83 9.60 18.93 12.07
N GLU A 84 10.06 20.08 11.57
CA GLU A 84 10.96 20.97 12.31
C GLU A 84 10.36 22.37 12.49
N PHE A 85 10.12 22.80 13.72
CA PHE A 85 9.62 24.16 13.99
C PHE A 85 9.80 24.58 15.44
N TRP A 86 9.83 25.91 15.64
CA TRP A 86 9.64 26.51 16.95
C TRP A 86 8.15 26.78 17.17
N THR A 87 7.63 26.45 18.35
CA THR A 87 6.27 26.83 18.78
C THR A 87 6.16 28.35 18.97
N GLY A 88 4.94 28.86 19.19
CA GLY A 88 4.73 30.14 19.85
C GLY A 88 5.31 30.16 21.28
N ALA A 89 5.30 31.34 21.91
CA ALA A 89 5.72 31.48 23.31
C ALA A 89 4.53 31.28 24.25
N ILE A 90 4.69 30.39 25.23
CA ILE A 90 3.83 30.37 26.42
C ILE A 90 4.49 31.27 27.47
N PHE A 91 3.76 32.24 28.00
CA PHE A 91 4.25 33.22 28.96
C PHE A 91 4.16 32.71 30.40
N ALA A 92 4.96 31.68 30.67
CA ALA A 92 5.19 31.09 31.98
C ALA A 92 6.62 30.54 32.04
N ASP A 93 7.15 30.34 33.25
CA ASP A 93 8.44 29.66 33.46
C ASP A 93 8.32 28.15 33.60
N ARG A 94 7.08 27.64 33.59
CA ARG A 94 6.74 26.22 33.57
C ARG A 94 5.61 25.98 32.59
N ILE A 95 5.77 24.98 31.72
CA ILE A 95 4.81 24.62 30.69
C ILE A 95 4.53 23.12 30.71
N VAL A 96 3.33 22.74 30.30
CA VAL A 96 2.98 21.36 30.00
C VAL A 96 2.89 21.20 28.48
N ILE A 97 3.54 20.17 27.97
CA ILE A 97 3.41 19.71 26.59
C ILE A 97 2.56 18.44 26.65
N GLU A 98 1.42 18.47 25.99
CA GLU A 98 0.48 17.36 25.95
C GLU A 98 0.32 16.88 24.52
N TYR A 99 0.55 15.59 24.30
CA TYR A 99 0.28 14.91 23.05
C TYR A 99 -0.93 13.97 23.24
N GLU A 100 -2.01 14.24 22.51
CA GLU A 100 -3.11 13.30 22.32
C GLU A 100 -2.82 12.49 21.04
N PRO A 101 -2.58 11.17 21.16
CA PRO A 101 -2.48 10.29 20.02
C PRO A 101 -3.78 10.29 19.21
N SER A 102 -3.68 9.84 17.94
CA SER A 102 -4.87 9.62 17.13
C SER A 102 -5.85 8.66 17.85
N ARG A 103 -7.15 8.93 17.70
CA ARG A 103 -8.19 8.19 18.41
C ARG A 103 -8.09 6.68 18.13
N GLY A 104 -7.90 5.89 19.18
CA GLY A 104 -7.74 4.43 19.08
C GLY A 104 -6.29 3.96 19.17
N SER A 105 -5.32 4.86 19.12
CA SER A 105 -3.90 4.56 19.34
C SER A 105 -3.58 4.46 20.83
N ALA A 106 -2.78 3.46 21.22
CA ALA A 106 -2.21 3.40 22.55
C ALA A 106 -1.26 4.60 22.77
N CYS A 107 -1.31 5.21 23.96
CA CYS A 107 -0.31 6.21 24.34
C CYS A 107 1.04 5.52 24.58
N SER A 108 2.10 6.08 24.01
CA SER A 108 3.48 5.63 24.19
C SER A 108 4.31 6.67 24.95
N ASP A 109 5.19 6.21 25.84
CA ASP A 109 6.19 7.07 26.49
C ASP A 109 7.24 7.61 25.49
N THR A 110 7.26 7.10 24.26
CA THR A 110 8.03 7.63 23.13
C THR A 110 7.09 8.28 22.09
N PRO A 111 6.66 9.53 22.29
CA PRO A 111 5.80 10.20 21.32
C PRO A 111 6.57 10.45 20.00
N PRO A 112 5.89 10.61 18.86
CA PRO A 112 6.53 10.80 17.56
C PRO A 112 6.94 12.28 17.36
N LEU A 113 7.73 12.78 18.30
CA LEU A 113 8.29 14.12 18.35
C LEU A 113 9.56 14.09 19.21
N ARG A 114 10.48 15.01 18.94
CA ARG A 114 11.69 15.21 19.74
C ARG A 114 11.80 16.64 20.21
N ILE A 115 12.37 16.82 21.40
CA ILE A 115 12.56 18.12 22.03
C ILE A 115 14.00 18.21 22.50
N ARG A 116 14.80 19.03 21.82
CA ARG A 116 16.23 19.21 22.14
C ARG A 116 16.55 20.60 22.67
N GLU A 117 15.75 21.58 22.28
CA GLU A 117 15.99 22.97 22.58
C GLU A 117 14.72 23.66 23.07
N ILE A 118 14.89 24.56 24.02
CA ILE A 118 13.87 25.53 24.41
C ILE A 118 14.40 26.95 24.28
N ALA A 119 13.51 27.90 24.06
CA ALA A 119 13.80 29.31 24.24
C ALA A 119 13.54 29.67 25.71
N HIS A 120 14.56 30.11 26.42
CA HIS A 120 14.40 30.80 27.69
C HIS A 120 14.27 32.30 27.37
N LEU A 121 13.03 32.79 27.33
CA LEU A 121 12.75 34.21 27.09
C LEU A 121 12.68 34.94 28.42
N TRP A 122 13.18 36.17 28.46
CA TRP A 122 13.12 37.01 29.65
C TRP A 122 12.44 38.33 29.36
N ASP A 123 11.94 38.95 30.42
CA ASP A 123 11.57 40.36 30.44
C ASP A 123 12.56 41.06 31.36
N THR A 124 13.24 42.09 30.87
CA THR A 124 14.08 42.92 31.76
C THR A 124 13.17 43.72 32.70
N PRO A 125 13.25 43.50 34.03
CA PRO A 125 12.27 44.08 34.94
C PRO A 125 12.49 45.59 35.11
N LEU A 126 11.40 46.35 34.96
CA LEU A 126 11.15 47.44 35.89
C LEU A 126 10.68 46.77 37.19
N SER A 127 11.53 46.80 38.22
CA SER A 127 11.15 46.63 39.63
C SER A 127 10.20 45.46 39.96
N GLY A 128 10.56 44.22 39.62
CA GLY A 128 9.89 43.03 40.17
C GLY A 128 8.42 42.84 39.76
N ALA A 129 7.98 43.43 38.64
CA ALA A 129 6.65 43.21 38.09
C ALA A 129 6.64 42.04 37.09
N SER A 130 5.62 41.18 37.24
CA SER A 130 5.25 40.03 36.42
C SER A 130 4.72 40.40 35.02
N GLY A 131 5.53 41.08 34.20
CA GLY A 131 5.12 41.51 32.86
C GLY A 131 5.34 40.45 31.79
N LYS A 132 4.32 40.13 30.98
CA LYS A 132 4.40 39.22 29.82
C LYS A 132 4.77 40.01 28.55
N SER A 133 5.82 40.83 28.62
CA SER A 133 6.08 41.89 27.62
C SER A 133 7.23 41.61 26.64
N LEU A 134 8.17 40.72 26.97
CA LEU A 134 9.35 40.38 26.15
C LEU A 134 10.05 41.60 25.53
N ARG A 135 10.26 42.66 26.31
CA ARG A 135 11.09 43.80 25.90
C ARG A 135 12.51 43.60 26.43
N SER A 136 13.49 44.12 25.68
CA SER A 136 14.89 44.11 26.11
C SER A 136 15.24 45.29 27.01
N TYR A 137 14.51 46.40 26.88
CA TYR A 137 14.58 47.59 27.73
C TYR A 137 13.33 48.46 27.46
N ALA A 138 12.99 49.35 28.40
CA ALA A 138 11.90 50.29 28.22
C ALA A 138 12.25 51.37 27.19
N ALA A 139 11.30 51.71 26.31
CA ALA A 139 11.50 52.79 25.35
C ALA A 139 11.76 54.13 26.06
N ALA A 140 12.67 54.93 25.52
CA ALA A 140 12.97 56.26 26.07
C ALA A 140 11.72 57.18 26.15
N SER A 141 11.69 58.10 27.13
CA SER A 141 10.48 58.87 27.47
C SER A 141 9.98 59.83 26.37
N CYS A 142 10.77 60.10 25.34
CA CYS A 142 10.40 60.95 24.20
C CYS A 142 9.65 60.21 23.09
N HIS A 143 9.52 58.88 23.17
CA HIS A 143 8.68 58.15 22.23
C HIS A 143 7.21 58.47 22.44
N LEU A 144 6.44 58.39 21.35
CA LEU A 144 5.03 58.75 21.34
C LEU A 144 4.18 57.50 21.18
N ASP A 145 3.13 57.37 21.98
CA ASP A 145 2.14 56.31 21.85
C ASP A 145 1.37 56.43 20.53
N VAL A 146 1.34 55.36 19.75
CA VAL A 146 0.59 55.36 18.48
C VAL A 146 -0.92 55.55 18.70
N SER A 147 -1.44 55.15 19.85
CA SER A 147 -2.85 55.30 20.24
C SER A 147 -3.28 56.75 20.47
N CYS A 148 -2.34 57.69 20.59
CA CYS A 148 -2.60 59.12 20.60
C CYS A 148 -2.91 59.70 19.20
N TYR A 149 -2.70 58.92 18.14
CA TYR A 149 -2.82 59.35 16.74
C TYR A 149 -3.71 58.37 15.94
N PRO A 150 -5.03 58.33 16.24
CA PRO A 150 -5.96 57.37 15.66
C PRO A 150 -6.07 57.45 14.13
N GLU A 151 -5.72 58.58 13.52
CA GLU A 151 -5.65 58.76 12.07
C GLU A 151 -4.63 57.84 11.38
N TYR A 152 -3.64 57.33 12.13
CA TYR A 152 -2.69 56.30 11.65
C TYR A 152 -3.09 54.88 12.07
N GLY A 153 -4.32 54.68 12.56
CA GLY A 153 -4.78 53.38 13.05
C GLY A 153 -4.67 52.25 12.01
N ASN A 154 -4.89 52.57 10.73
CA ASN A 154 -4.74 51.62 9.62
C ASN A 154 -3.27 51.22 9.40
N GLN A 155 -2.36 52.20 9.41
CA GLN A 155 -0.92 51.95 9.27
C GLN A 155 -0.39 51.20 10.48
N ALA A 156 -0.85 51.57 11.68
CA ALA A 156 -0.47 50.93 12.92
C ALA A 156 -0.91 49.47 12.98
N SER A 157 -2.11 49.12 12.49
CA SER A 157 -2.62 47.75 12.59
C SER A 157 -1.75 46.76 11.82
N GLY A 158 -1.23 47.14 10.64
CA GLY A 158 -0.36 46.32 9.82
C GLY A 158 1.10 46.25 10.26
N VAL A 159 1.49 46.94 11.34
CA VAL A 159 2.84 46.86 11.94
C VAL A 159 2.86 45.89 13.11
N GLY A 160 3.79 44.94 13.06
CA GLY A 160 3.97 43.91 14.08
C GLY A 160 5.36 43.96 14.69
N GLN A 161 5.43 43.73 15.99
CA GLN A 161 6.68 43.35 16.64
C GLN A 161 6.92 41.87 16.40
N TYR A 162 8.15 41.45 16.17
CA TYR A 162 8.45 40.02 16.15
C TYR A 162 9.74 39.67 16.87
N ILE A 163 9.78 38.45 17.37
CA ILE A 163 11.00 37.82 17.90
C ILE A 163 11.49 36.76 16.92
N PHE A 164 12.80 36.56 16.86
CA PHE A 164 13.43 35.54 16.03
C PHE A 164 14.74 35.07 16.66
N GLN A 165 15.18 33.88 16.27
CA GLN A 165 16.42 33.27 16.71
C GLN A 165 17.52 33.54 15.68
N SER A 166 18.71 33.93 16.13
CA SER A 166 19.93 33.88 15.33
C SER A 166 21.08 33.35 16.19
N GLY A 167 21.66 32.22 15.79
CA GLY A 167 22.55 31.44 16.65
C GLY A 167 21.86 31.01 17.95
N GLU A 168 22.50 31.19 19.11
CA GLU A 168 21.94 30.79 20.42
C GLU A 168 21.10 31.89 21.10
N VAL A 169 20.77 32.97 20.38
CA VAL A 169 20.19 34.20 20.96
C VAL A 169 18.86 34.54 20.28
N TRP A 170 17.91 35.03 21.07
CA TRP A 170 16.63 35.56 20.60
C TRP A 170 16.65 37.08 20.56
N TYR A 171 16.32 37.64 19.41
CA TYR A 171 16.27 39.08 19.16
C TYR A 171 14.84 39.54 18.92
N VAL A 172 14.64 40.86 18.99
CA VAL A 172 13.38 41.52 18.66
C VAL A 172 13.60 42.57 17.57
N CYS A 173 12.69 42.60 16.60
CA CYS A 173 12.65 43.58 15.51
C CYS A 173 11.20 43.97 15.20
N THR A 174 11.02 44.87 14.24
CA THR A 174 9.73 45.32 13.73
C THR A 174 9.57 44.94 12.25
N GLY A 175 8.35 44.71 11.79
CA GLY A 175 8.04 44.66 10.36
C GLY A 175 6.59 45.00 10.06
N SER A 176 6.23 44.91 8.79
CA SER A 176 4.91 45.33 8.30
C SER A 176 4.33 44.39 7.26
N LEU A 177 3.02 44.12 7.35
CA LEU A 177 2.24 43.34 6.39
C LEU A 177 2.03 44.14 5.10
N LEU A 178 2.39 43.59 3.94
CA LEU A 178 2.35 44.26 2.64
C LEU A 178 1.17 43.84 1.78
N ASN A 179 0.49 44.82 1.19
CA ASN A 179 -0.50 44.63 0.15
C ASN A 179 0.12 44.26 -1.21
N THR A 180 -0.65 43.63 -2.10
CA THR A 180 -0.28 43.29 -3.48
C THR A 180 -1.16 44.02 -4.49
N ARG A 181 -0.70 44.15 -5.73
CA ARG A 181 -1.47 44.70 -6.86
C ARG A 181 -1.63 43.62 -7.95
N PRO A 182 -2.84 43.08 -8.23
CA PRO A 182 -4.05 43.18 -7.43
C PRO A 182 -3.89 42.54 -6.03
N TYR A 183 -4.82 42.84 -5.12
CA TYR A 183 -4.83 42.27 -3.77
C TYR A 183 -5.06 40.75 -3.82
N THR A 184 -4.17 39.98 -3.19
CA THR A 184 -4.22 38.51 -3.15
C THR A 184 -4.49 37.95 -1.75
N GLY A 185 -4.38 38.76 -0.70
CA GLY A 185 -4.40 38.28 0.69
C GLY A 185 -3.20 37.40 1.06
N THR A 186 -2.13 37.40 0.26
CA THR A 186 -0.89 36.68 0.58
C THR A 186 -0.13 37.41 1.68
N PRO A 187 0.27 36.75 2.79
CA PRO A 187 0.81 37.40 3.98
C PRO A 187 2.29 37.75 3.86
N TYR A 188 2.61 38.61 2.90
CA TYR A 188 3.96 39.13 2.76
C TYR A 188 4.29 40.11 3.89
N PHE A 189 5.42 39.90 4.55
CA PHE A 189 5.87 40.68 5.69
C PHE A 189 7.25 41.26 5.39
N LEU A 190 7.34 42.60 5.37
CA LEU A 190 8.56 43.33 5.08
C LEU A 190 9.27 43.68 6.38
N THR A 191 10.57 43.42 6.44
CA THR A 191 11.45 43.79 7.56
C THR A 191 12.88 44.03 7.04
N ALA A 192 13.86 44.20 7.92
CA ALA A 192 15.27 44.42 7.57
C ALA A 192 16.06 43.11 7.45
N TYR A 193 17.04 43.08 6.56
CA TYR A 193 17.90 41.91 6.34
C TYR A 193 18.85 41.65 7.50
N HIS A 194 19.33 42.71 8.15
CA HIS A 194 20.14 42.55 9.34
C HIS A 194 19.36 41.99 10.54
N CYS A 195 18.01 41.91 10.48
CA CYS A 195 17.21 41.10 11.38
C CYS A 195 17.14 39.66 10.87
N VAL A 196 16.39 39.42 9.78
CA VAL A 196 16.17 38.07 9.22
C VAL A 196 16.82 37.98 7.85
N SER A 197 17.83 37.12 7.72
CA SER A 197 18.69 37.01 6.54
C SER A 197 18.62 35.67 5.80
N ASP A 198 17.97 34.67 6.41
CA ASP A 198 17.80 33.33 5.83
C ASP A 198 16.51 32.66 6.30
N ASP A 199 16.22 31.47 5.73
CA ASP A 199 15.00 30.72 6.05
C ASP A 199 15.01 30.13 7.47
N ALA A 200 16.17 29.78 8.03
CA ALA A 200 16.25 29.23 9.38
C ALA A 200 15.82 30.28 10.43
N GLU A 201 16.28 31.51 10.26
CA GLU A 201 15.85 32.65 11.05
C GLU A 201 14.36 32.95 10.83
N ALA A 202 13.89 32.96 9.58
CA ALA A 202 12.48 33.20 9.25
C ALA A 202 11.52 32.17 9.88
N ARG A 203 11.92 30.90 9.94
CA ARG A 203 11.12 29.82 10.54
C ARG A 203 10.93 29.98 12.04
N SER A 204 11.81 30.72 12.71
CA SER A 204 11.72 31.00 14.15
C SER A 204 10.84 32.21 14.50
N VAL A 205 10.42 33.00 13.50
CA VAL A 205 9.69 34.26 13.69
C VAL A 205 8.37 34.05 14.43
N VAL A 206 8.07 34.89 15.42
CA VAL A 206 6.72 35.05 15.98
C VAL A 206 6.36 36.52 15.97
N VAL A 207 5.30 36.88 15.25
CA VAL A 207 4.80 38.25 15.14
C VAL A 207 3.67 38.47 16.16
N TYR A 208 3.76 39.52 16.96
CA TYR A 208 2.72 40.00 17.85
C TYR A 208 2.04 41.23 17.27
N TRP A 209 0.75 41.11 16.97
CA TRP A 209 -0.07 42.17 16.40
C TRP A 209 -0.73 42.99 17.50
N PHE A 210 -1.03 44.26 17.21
CA PHE A 210 -1.71 45.17 18.14
C PHE A 210 -1.03 45.32 19.52
N TYR A 211 0.28 45.05 19.63
CA TYR A 211 1.02 45.32 20.85
C TYR A 211 1.22 46.83 21.05
N GLN A 212 0.18 47.51 21.52
CA GLN A 212 0.11 48.95 21.69
C GLN A 212 -0.88 49.30 22.81
N THR A 213 -0.80 50.50 23.35
CA THR A 213 -1.73 50.95 24.39
C THR A 213 -3.15 51.07 23.83
N PRO A 214 -4.19 50.64 24.58
CA PRO A 214 -5.57 50.64 24.09
C PRO A 214 -6.16 52.06 23.95
N TYR A 215 -5.56 53.03 24.64
CA TYR A 215 -5.84 54.45 24.54
C TYR A 215 -4.54 55.23 24.79
N CYS A 216 -4.52 56.50 24.39
CA CYS A 216 -3.35 57.38 24.49
C CYS A 216 -2.71 57.37 25.90
N ASN A 217 -1.43 57.01 25.97
CA ASN A 217 -0.64 56.91 27.22
C ASN A 217 -1.22 55.94 28.27
N GLY A 218 -2.03 54.97 27.84
CA GLY A 218 -2.53 53.90 28.69
C GLY A 218 -1.46 52.85 29.05
N PRO A 219 -1.83 51.81 29.81
CA PRO A 219 -0.95 50.67 30.04
C PRO A 219 -0.87 49.78 28.78
N ALA A 220 0.30 49.19 28.54
CA ALA A 220 0.47 48.22 27.46
C ALA A 220 -0.25 46.91 27.81
N PRO A 221 -0.88 46.23 26.83
CA PRO A 221 -1.46 44.91 27.03
C PRO A 221 -0.38 43.84 27.20
N ASP A 222 -0.72 42.75 27.87
CA ASP A 222 0.12 41.55 27.92
C ASP A 222 0.12 40.85 26.56
N LYS A 223 1.31 40.41 26.10
CA LYS A 223 1.45 39.75 24.80
C LYS A 223 0.72 38.41 24.71
N GLN A 224 0.49 37.75 25.84
CA GLN A 224 -0.34 36.55 25.92
C GLN A 224 -1.72 36.76 25.28
N SER A 225 -2.34 37.92 25.51
CA SER A 225 -3.69 38.22 24.99
C SER A 225 -3.74 38.68 23.53
N LEU A 226 -2.58 38.85 22.89
CA LEU A 226 -2.51 39.45 21.57
C LEU A 226 -2.65 38.41 20.45
N PRO A 227 -3.28 38.79 19.32
CA PRO A 227 -3.18 38.01 18.09
C PRO A 227 -1.72 37.86 17.68
N ARG A 228 -1.32 36.63 17.36
CA ARG A 228 0.06 36.31 16.99
C ARG A 228 0.13 35.40 15.77
N THR A 229 1.23 35.50 15.02
CA THR A 229 1.54 34.64 13.88
C THR A 229 2.81 33.87 14.15
N GLU A 230 2.79 32.55 13.92
CA GLU A 230 3.93 31.66 14.14
C GLU A 230 4.57 31.23 12.82
N GLY A 231 5.86 31.51 12.69
CA GLY A 231 6.70 31.08 11.58
C GLY A 231 6.50 31.88 10.29
N ALA A 232 7.58 31.93 9.52
CA ALA A 232 7.59 32.50 8.17
C ALA A 232 8.57 31.74 7.28
N ARG A 233 8.45 31.97 5.97
CA ARG A 233 9.45 31.58 4.96
C ARG A 233 10.21 32.81 4.49
N PHE A 234 11.52 32.68 4.34
CA PHE A 234 12.36 33.70 3.71
C PHE A 234 12.18 33.64 2.18
N LEU A 235 11.82 34.76 1.55
CA LEU A 235 11.67 34.80 0.09
C LEU A 235 12.87 35.45 -0.58
N ILE A 236 13.21 36.65 -0.12
CA ILE A 236 14.30 37.44 -0.69
C ILE A 236 14.74 38.53 0.27
N GLY A 237 16.02 38.90 0.23
CA GLY A 237 16.53 40.03 0.96
C GLY A 237 17.93 40.44 0.52
N LYS A 238 18.34 41.63 0.93
CA LYS A 238 19.59 42.29 0.56
C LYS A 238 20.15 43.00 1.77
N ASP A 239 21.47 42.94 1.98
CA ASP A 239 22.11 43.52 3.15
C ASP A 239 22.38 45.03 3.00
N ILE A 240 23.09 45.63 3.97
CA ILE A 240 23.27 47.09 4.08
C ILE A 240 23.84 47.76 2.81
N PRO A 241 24.86 47.23 2.12
CA PRO A 241 25.30 47.79 0.83
C PRO A 241 24.23 47.86 -0.27
N GLU A 242 23.14 47.10 -0.16
CA GLU A 242 22.12 46.93 -1.19
C GLU A 242 20.70 47.38 -0.74
N GLY A 243 20.58 48.03 0.42
CA GLY A 243 19.32 48.63 0.88
C GLY A 243 18.63 47.96 2.06
N ASP A 244 19.22 46.90 2.65
CA ASP A 244 18.79 46.27 3.93
C ASP A 244 17.29 46.00 4.07
N PHE A 245 16.78 45.08 3.26
CA PHE A 245 15.39 44.62 3.32
C PHE A 245 15.30 43.10 3.24
N SER A 246 14.24 42.55 3.84
CA SER A 246 13.83 41.16 3.73
C SER A 246 12.33 41.07 3.55
N LEU A 247 11.93 40.28 2.55
CA LEU A 247 10.54 39.88 2.34
C LEU A 247 10.36 38.45 2.86
N LEU A 248 9.46 38.31 3.82
CA LEU A 248 9.04 37.02 4.36
C LEU A 248 7.62 36.70 3.91
N ARG A 249 7.26 35.42 3.82
CA ARG A 249 5.86 34.98 3.75
C ARG A 249 5.50 34.37 5.10
N LEU A 250 4.61 35.01 5.85
CA LEU A 250 4.13 34.43 7.10
C LEU A 250 3.28 33.18 6.83
N ASN A 251 3.22 32.25 7.79
CA ASN A 251 2.42 31.04 7.63
C ASN A 251 0.91 31.32 7.64
N SER A 252 0.48 32.32 8.40
CA SER A 252 -0.93 32.72 8.52
C SER A 252 -1.07 34.20 8.87
N VAL A 253 -2.28 34.73 8.69
CA VAL A 253 -2.68 36.02 9.27
C VAL A 253 -3.76 35.75 10.29
N PRO A 254 -3.66 36.27 11.53
CA PRO A 254 -4.68 36.04 12.53
C PRO A 254 -6.00 36.65 12.07
N SER A 255 -7.11 35.97 12.36
CA SER A 255 -8.45 36.50 12.16
C SER A 255 -8.76 37.58 13.21
N ALA A 256 -8.02 38.69 13.18
CA ALA A 256 -8.15 39.82 14.08
C ALA A 256 -8.82 40.99 13.34
N PRO A 257 -9.98 41.48 13.79
CA PRO A 257 -10.63 42.64 13.19
C PRO A 257 -9.69 43.84 13.14
N GLY A 258 -9.60 44.47 11.97
CA GLY A 258 -8.82 45.70 11.77
C GLY A 258 -7.35 45.51 11.40
N LEU A 259 -6.84 44.27 11.26
CA LEU A 259 -5.49 44.03 10.75
C LEU A 259 -5.41 44.33 9.25
N SER A 260 -4.49 45.20 8.85
CA SER A 260 -4.45 45.74 7.48
C SER A 260 -3.22 45.32 6.69
N TYR A 261 -3.44 45.00 5.42
CA TYR A 261 -2.39 44.86 4.41
C TYR A 261 -2.01 46.26 3.90
N LEU A 262 -0.78 46.69 4.16
CA LEU A 262 -0.37 48.07 3.96
C LEU A 262 0.07 48.32 2.51
N GLY A 263 -0.43 49.40 1.94
CA GLY A 263 -0.01 49.86 0.62
C GLY A 263 1.44 50.35 0.62
N TRP A 264 2.06 50.29 -0.56
CA TRP A 264 3.45 50.68 -0.78
C TRP A 264 3.56 51.61 -2.00
N THR A 265 4.66 52.35 -2.06
CA THR A 265 4.98 53.25 -3.17
C THR A 265 6.43 53.14 -3.61
N THR A 266 6.66 53.23 -4.91
CA THR A 266 7.98 53.41 -5.53
C THR A 266 8.29 54.88 -5.81
N VAL A 267 7.31 55.76 -5.65
CA VAL A 267 7.47 57.21 -5.80
C VAL A 267 8.28 57.71 -4.61
N GLU A 268 9.46 58.25 -4.89
CA GLU A 268 10.32 58.75 -3.83
C GLU A 268 9.80 60.07 -3.26
N PRO A 269 9.70 60.22 -1.93
CA PRO A 269 9.29 61.47 -1.30
C PRO A 269 10.35 62.55 -1.54
N GLY A 270 9.98 63.77 -1.95
CA GLY A 270 10.96 64.86 -2.11
C GLY A 270 11.72 65.19 -0.82
N GLN A 271 12.87 65.89 -0.92
CA GLN A 271 13.51 66.45 0.27
C GLN A 271 12.55 67.41 1.00
N GLY A 272 12.53 67.36 2.33
CA GLY A 272 11.60 68.10 3.17
C GLY A 272 10.19 67.48 3.28
N ALA A 273 9.89 66.41 2.53
CA ALA A 273 8.60 65.73 2.65
C ALA A 273 8.43 65.12 4.04
N SER A 274 7.23 65.27 4.61
CA SER A 274 6.84 64.67 5.88
C SER A 274 6.91 63.15 5.82
N ALA A 275 7.40 62.56 6.89
CA ALA A 275 7.54 61.12 7.03
C ALA A 275 7.13 60.67 8.44
N VAL A 276 6.53 59.48 8.50
CA VAL A 276 6.02 58.88 9.74
C VAL A 276 6.62 57.49 9.90
N GLY A 277 7.24 57.21 11.04
CA GLY A 277 7.70 55.86 11.39
C GLY A 277 6.81 55.26 12.47
N ILE A 278 6.38 54.01 12.30
CA ILE A 278 5.64 53.25 13.34
C ILE A 278 6.44 52.01 13.69
N HIS A 279 6.82 51.85 14.95
CA HIS A 279 7.88 50.89 15.34
C HIS A 279 7.80 50.41 16.79
N HIS A 280 8.64 49.43 17.15
CA HIS A 280 8.75 48.85 18.49
C HIS A 280 10.15 49.06 19.10
N PRO A 281 10.46 50.25 19.66
CA PRO A 281 11.77 50.56 20.23
C PRO A 281 12.02 49.72 21.50
N GLY A 282 13.21 49.14 21.63
CA GLY A 282 13.59 48.22 22.71
C GLY A 282 12.83 46.89 22.73
N GLY A 283 11.98 46.63 21.73
CA GLY A 283 10.96 45.58 21.79
C GLY A 283 9.75 45.94 22.66
N ASP A 284 9.60 47.20 23.02
CA ASP A 284 8.47 47.73 23.78
C ASP A 284 7.21 47.85 22.90
N TYR A 285 6.09 48.26 23.49
CA TYR A 285 4.84 48.46 22.78
C TYR A 285 4.95 49.59 21.74
N LYS A 286 4.06 49.55 20.75
CA LYS A 286 4.14 50.30 19.50
C LYS A 286 4.18 51.81 19.70
N ARG A 287 5.14 52.46 19.04
CA ARG A 287 5.34 53.91 19.05
C ARG A 287 5.24 54.48 17.64
N ILE A 288 5.07 55.80 17.58
CA ILE A 288 5.05 56.58 16.34
C ILE A 288 6.05 57.75 16.42
N SER A 289 6.69 58.05 15.29
CA SER A 289 7.66 59.14 15.16
C SER A 289 7.34 59.97 13.93
N PHE A 290 7.51 61.30 14.05
CA PHE A 290 7.25 62.27 13.00
C PHE A 290 8.53 62.99 12.62
N GLY A 291 8.73 63.19 11.33
CA GLY A 291 9.93 63.83 10.80
C GLY A 291 9.80 64.18 9.33
N PHE A 292 10.94 64.42 8.70
CA PHE A 292 11.01 64.73 7.28
C PHE A 292 12.29 64.18 6.64
N ARG A 293 12.25 63.96 5.31
CA ARG A 293 13.44 63.56 4.54
C ARG A 293 14.44 64.72 4.46
N THR A 294 15.69 64.47 4.85
CA THR A 294 16.82 65.40 4.66
C THR A 294 17.60 65.05 3.39
N SER A 295 18.71 65.74 3.12
CA SER A 295 19.65 65.31 2.08
C SER A 295 20.21 63.91 2.40
N ASP A 296 20.14 63.02 1.41
CA ASP A 296 20.70 61.67 1.53
C ASP A 296 22.24 61.75 1.55
N ALA A 297 22.85 60.83 2.29
CA ALA A 297 24.30 60.74 2.40
C ALA A 297 24.67 59.29 2.75
N SER A 298 25.82 58.83 2.25
CA SER A 298 26.33 57.52 2.61
C SER A 298 26.70 57.48 4.09
N SER A 299 26.43 56.36 4.76
CA SER A 299 26.69 56.18 6.19
C SER A 299 27.45 54.89 6.44
N ASN A 300 28.37 54.89 7.42
CA ASN A 300 28.97 53.66 7.91
C ASN A 300 28.06 53.07 9.00
N VAL A 301 27.55 51.88 8.75
CA VAL A 301 26.70 51.11 9.66
C VAL A 301 27.48 49.87 10.08
N GLU A 302 28.10 49.95 11.25
CA GLU A 302 28.84 48.83 11.86
C GLU A 302 29.91 48.21 10.93
N GLY A 303 30.62 49.06 10.18
CA GLY A 303 31.66 48.64 9.24
C GLY A 303 31.15 48.38 7.82
N LYS A 304 29.83 48.39 7.58
CA LYS A 304 29.23 48.30 6.24
C LYS A 304 28.90 49.69 5.70
N ASN A 305 29.15 49.93 4.42
CA ASN A 305 28.77 51.17 3.76
C ASN A 305 27.30 51.09 3.33
N ALA A 306 26.45 51.99 3.83
CA ALA A 306 25.10 52.23 3.37
C ALA A 306 25.12 53.38 2.34
N PRO A 307 24.99 53.13 1.02
CA PRO A 307 25.16 54.16 0.00
C PRO A 307 24.00 55.17 -0.01
N ALA A 308 24.29 56.45 -0.29
CA ALA A 308 23.27 57.51 -0.33
C ALA A 308 22.07 57.18 -1.25
N ASP A 309 22.31 56.51 -2.38
CA ASP A 309 21.30 56.21 -3.40
C ASP A 309 20.26 55.15 -2.97
N TYR A 310 20.57 54.36 -1.94
CA TYR A 310 19.70 53.25 -1.48
C TYR A 310 18.99 53.54 -0.17
N TYR A 311 19.28 54.68 0.45
CA TYR A 311 18.75 55.04 1.76
C TYR A 311 18.11 56.43 1.74
N TYR A 312 17.02 56.59 2.47
CA TYR A 312 16.52 57.89 2.91
C TYR A 312 17.14 58.24 4.25
N ARG A 313 17.49 59.52 4.42
CA ARG A 313 17.82 60.08 5.74
C ARG A 313 16.61 60.83 6.29
N ILE A 314 16.08 60.36 7.40
CA ILE A 314 14.89 60.93 8.04
C ILE A 314 15.30 61.59 9.35
N GLN A 315 15.11 62.90 9.44
CA GLN A 315 15.33 63.63 10.68
C GLN A 315 14.03 63.67 11.48
N TRP A 316 14.06 63.10 12.70
CA TRP A 316 12.89 63.11 13.58
C TRP A 316 12.73 64.44 14.28
N THR A 317 11.53 65.01 14.21
CA THR A 317 11.14 66.21 14.96
C THR A 317 10.39 65.85 16.24
N ALA A 318 9.68 64.71 16.25
CA ALA A 318 8.99 64.17 17.42
C ALA A 318 9.05 62.63 17.42
N GLY A 319 9.19 62.01 18.59
CA GLY A 319 9.53 60.58 18.69
C GLY A 319 10.94 60.27 18.19
N ARG A 320 11.43 59.05 18.41
CA ARG A 320 12.77 58.57 17.97
C ARG A 320 12.66 57.15 17.42
N THR A 321 13.77 56.51 17.11
CA THR A 321 13.87 55.06 16.90
C THR A 321 14.92 54.51 17.83
N GLU A 322 14.90 53.22 18.16
CA GLU A 322 15.93 52.56 18.98
C GLU A 322 16.20 51.16 18.43
N GLY A 323 17.14 50.42 19.01
CA GLY A 323 17.25 48.98 18.73
C GLY A 323 15.89 48.31 18.90
N GLY A 324 15.52 47.40 17.99
CA GLY A 324 14.18 46.77 17.94
C GLY A 324 13.20 47.47 17.00
N SER A 325 13.41 48.77 16.72
CA SER A 325 12.70 49.45 15.63
C SER A 325 13.14 48.94 14.25
N SER A 326 14.31 48.29 14.14
CA SER A 326 14.84 47.72 12.90
C SER A 326 13.79 46.96 12.11
N GLY A 327 13.67 47.25 10.82
CA GLY A 327 12.68 46.67 9.92
C GLY A 327 11.32 47.39 9.90
N SER A 328 11.09 48.40 10.75
CA SER A 328 9.84 49.15 10.75
C SER A 328 9.61 49.95 9.46
N PRO A 329 8.36 50.08 8.99
CA PRO A 329 8.07 50.85 7.79
C PRO A 329 8.22 52.36 8.01
N LEU A 330 8.70 53.05 6.98
CA LEU A 330 8.53 54.47 6.79
C LEU A 330 7.29 54.73 5.95
N PHE A 331 6.37 55.54 6.46
CA PHE A 331 5.20 56.00 5.72
C PHE A 331 5.40 57.40 5.19
N VAL A 332 4.96 57.62 3.95
CA VAL A 332 4.86 58.93 3.32
C VAL A 332 3.48 59.10 2.71
N TYR A 333 2.99 60.33 2.71
CA TYR A 333 1.67 60.63 2.18
C TYR A 333 1.70 60.67 0.64
N SER A 334 0.83 59.87 0.01
CA SER A 334 0.62 59.87 -1.43
C SER A 334 -0.60 60.72 -1.75
N GLY A 335 -0.40 61.83 -2.46
CA GLY A 335 -1.50 62.70 -2.91
C GLY A 335 -2.45 62.00 -3.89
N ASP A 336 -1.90 61.10 -4.73
CA ASP A 336 -2.66 60.40 -5.77
C ASP A 336 -3.65 59.39 -5.19
N SER A 337 -3.27 58.69 -4.11
CA SER A 337 -4.12 57.70 -3.44
C SER A 337 -4.78 58.23 -2.17
N SER A 338 -4.47 59.47 -1.76
CA SER A 338 -4.93 60.07 -0.49
C SER A 338 -4.68 59.19 0.75
N GLU A 339 -3.55 58.49 0.76
CA GLU A 339 -3.21 57.50 1.78
C GLU A 339 -1.72 57.57 2.17
N TRP A 340 -1.41 57.13 3.39
CA TRP A 340 -0.03 56.91 3.83
C TRP A 340 0.46 55.54 3.39
N LEU A 341 1.50 55.52 2.56
CA LEU A 341 2.06 54.33 1.93
C LEU A 341 3.48 54.06 2.43
N ILE A 342 3.86 52.78 2.50
CA ILE A 342 5.23 52.37 2.82
C ILE A 342 6.17 52.81 1.71
N ALA A 343 7.19 53.59 2.08
CA ALA A 343 8.26 54.04 1.18
C ALA A 343 9.65 53.55 1.58
N GLY A 344 9.81 52.93 2.75
CA GLY A 344 11.09 52.38 3.17
C GLY A 344 11.04 51.54 4.43
N VAL A 345 12.19 50.98 4.81
CA VAL A 345 12.38 50.05 5.94
C VAL A 345 13.51 50.57 6.83
N LEU A 346 13.32 50.64 8.15
CA LEU A 346 14.35 51.17 9.04
C LEU A 346 15.56 50.23 9.09
N SER A 347 16.74 50.80 8.84
CA SER A 347 17.99 50.04 8.80
C SER A 347 19.00 50.48 9.85
N TYR A 348 19.10 51.77 10.13
CA TYR A 348 20.07 52.30 11.11
C TYR A 348 19.64 53.62 11.75
N GLY A 349 20.26 53.95 12.88
CA GLY A 349 20.13 55.23 13.57
C GLY A 349 21.39 55.57 14.36
N PRO A 350 21.46 56.75 15.00
CA PRO A 350 22.58 57.13 15.84
C PRO A 350 22.76 56.17 17.02
N LYS A 351 24.01 55.78 17.30
CA LYS A 351 24.37 55.00 18.48
C LYS A 351 24.61 55.93 19.66
N THR A 352 23.65 56.03 20.57
CA THR A 352 23.70 56.90 21.76
C THR A 352 22.94 56.25 22.92
N ASP A 353 23.37 56.51 24.16
CA ASP A 353 22.71 56.03 25.38
C ASP A 353 21.53 56.93 25.79
N ASP A 354 21.46 58.17 25.27
CA ASP A 354 20.34 59.09 25.43
C ASP A 354 19.83 59.55 24.05
N VAL A 355 18.79 58.86 23.55
CA VAL A 355 18.19 59.18 22.25
C VAL A 355 17.30 60.42 22.28
N CYS A 356 16.82 60.84 23.45
CA CYS A 356 15.88 61.95 23.57
C CYS A 356 16.59 63.29 23.46
N SER A 357 17.79 63.40 24.03
CA SER A 357 18.61 64.60 23.96
C SER A 357 19.44 64.70 22.67
N TYR A 358 19.58 63.61 21.91
CA TYR A 358 20.36 63.59 20.67
C TYR A 358 19.64 64.35 19.55
N ASN A 359 20.21 65.47 19.10
CA ASN A 359 19.61 66.33 18.07
C ASN A 359 20.70 66.96 17.17
N PRO A 360 20.58 66.94 15.82
CA PRO A 360 19.53 66.29 15.04
C PRO A 360 19.61 64.77 15.13
N TYR A 361 18.46 64.13 15.42
CA TYR A 361 18.36 62.68 15.33
C TYR A 361 17.99 62.29 13.89
N VAL A 362 18.90 61.60 13.20
CA VAL A 362 18.71 61.19 11.80
C VAL A 362 18.82 59.68 11.68
N ALA A 363 17.76 59.03 11.20
CA ALA A 363 17.69 57.60 10.93
C ALA A 363 17.79 57.30 9.44
N GLY A 364 18.35 56.15 9.09
CA GLY A 364 18.47 55.64 7.73
C GLY A 364 17.41 54.59 7.43
N TYR A 365 16.66 54.80 6.35
CA TYR A 365 15.65 53.87 5.85
C TYR A 365 16.03 53.36 4.47
N GLY A 366 16.17 52.04 4.31
CA GLY A 366 16.31 51.41 3.00
C GLY A 366 15.09 51.74 2.14
N ARG A 367 15.31 52.19 0.91
CA ARG A 367 14.22 52.68 0.05
C ARG A 367 13.40 51.52 -0.50
N PHE A 368 12.07 51.67 -0.48
CA PHE A 368 11.19 50.72 -1.15
C PHE A 368 11.42 50.71 -2.67
N SER A 369 11.75 51.85 -3.27
CA SER A 369 12.15 51.95 -4.69
C SER A 369 13.38 51.09 -5.02
N THR A 370 14.35 50.99 -4.11
CA THR A 370 15.54 50.12 -4.24
C THR A 370 15.18 48.65 -4.10
N ALA A 371 14.29 48.29 -3.18
CA ALA A 371 13.84 46.90 -2.98
C ALA A 371 12.92 46.42 -4.12
N TYR A 372 12.10 47.32 -4.67
CA TYR A 372 11.00 46.99 -5.58
C TYR A 372 11.37 46.12 -6.79
N PRO A 373 12.50 46.29 -7.49
CA PRO A 373 12.89 45.40 -8.58
C PRO A 373 12.96 43.91 -8.17
N TYR A 374 13.29 43.64 -6.91
CA TYR A 374 13.31 42.29 -6.33
C TYR A 374 11.93 41.85 -5.82
N LEU A 375 11.15 42.79 -5.28
CA LEU A 375 9.85 42.50 -4.69
C LEU A 375 8.72 42.37 -5.72
N ARG A 376 8.82 43.03 -6.88
CA ARG A 376 7.72 43.17 -7.86
C ARG A 376 7.14 41.83 -8.32
N ALA A 377 7.95 40.78 -8.40
CA ALA A 377 7.49 39.44 -8.77
C ALA A 377 6.51 38.83 -7.76
N TYR A 378 6.51 39.33 -6.52
CA TYR A 378 5.62 38.90 -5.45
C TYR A 378 4.43 39.84 -5.24
N ILE A 379 4.65 41.15 -5.40
CA ILE A 379 3.69 42.18 -4.98
C ILE A 379 3.03 42.98 -6.10
N ASN A 380 3.50 42.89 -7.35
CA ASN A 380 2.88 43.55 -8.51
C ASN A 380 2.64 42.55 -9.65
N LEU A 381 1.43 41.99 -9.67
CA LEU A 381 0.95 40.86 -10.46
C LEU A 381 -0.07 41.28 -11.55
N GLU A 382 -0.08 42.55 -11.99
CA GLU A 382 -1.11 43.18 -12.84
C GLU A 382 -1.37 42.54 -14.23
N SER A 383 -0.64 41.51 -14.65
CA SER A 383 -0.89 40.75 -15.89
C SER A 383 -0.93 39.23 -15.69
N CYS A 384 -0.98 38.78 -14.44
CA CYS A 384 -0.91 37.37 -14.09
C CYS A 384 -2.32 36.82 -13.85
N THR A 385 -2.85 36.06 -14.80
CA THR A 385 -4.00 35.18 -14.56
C THR A 385 -3.50 33.76 -14.35
N TYR A 386 -3.99 33.14 -13.29
CA TYR A 386 -3.71 31.75 -12.94
C TYR A 386 -4.98 30.95 -13.19
N THR A 387 -4.86 29.78 -13.82
CA THR A 387 -6.04 28.92 -14.03
C THR A 387 -5.60 27.46 -13.95
N PHE A 388 -6.30 26.69 -13.10
CA PHE A 388 -6.12 25.26 -12.98
C PHE A 388 -6.99 24.51 -14.00
N SER A 389 -6.44 23.47 -14.62
CA SER A 389 -7.16 22.54 -15.48
C SER A 389 -6.73 21.09 -15.16
N PRO A 390 -7.61 20.26 -14.57
CA PRO A 390 -8.97 20.59 -14.09
C PRO A 390 -8.96 21.60 -12.92
N PRO A 391 -10.10 22.22 -12.56
CA PRO A 391 -10.18 23.21 -11.46
C PRO A 391 -10.29 22.59 -10.05
N SER A 392 -10.54 21.28 -9.96
CA SER A 392 -10.59 20.54 -8.70
C SER A 392 -10.22 19.07 -8.93
N LEU A 393 -9.95 18.35 -7.83
CA LEU A 393 -9.62 16.93 -7.83
C LEU A 393 -10.48 16.19 -6.81
N SER A 394 -11.04 15.04 -7.19
CA SER A 394 -11.71 14.12 -6.29
C SER A 394 -10.90 12.82 -6.22
N VAL A 395 -10.55 12.40 -5.00
CA VAL A 395 -9.65 11.25 -4.75
C VAL A 395 -10.32 10.27 -3.79
N GLY A 396 -10.16 8.98 -4.04
CA GLY A 396 -10.55 7.94 -3.08
C GLY A 396 -9.73 8.00 -1.78
N TYR A 397 -10.17 7.29 -0.74
CA TYR A 397 -9.46 7.29 0.54
C TYR A 397 -8.01 6.78 0.44
N ALA A 398 -7.65 5.99 -0.59
CA ALA A 398 -6.30 5.48 -0.77
C ALA A 398 -5.26 6.58 -1.09
N GLY A 399 -5.70 7.76 -1.52
CA GLY A 399 -4.78 8.80 -1.99
C GLY A 399 -4.12 8.42 -3.32
N GLY A 400 -2.89 8.87 -3.53
CA GLY A 400 -2.09 8.62 -4.74
C GLY A 400 -1.36 9.85 -5.26
N SER A 401 -0.65 9.70 -6.38
CA SER A 401 0.00 10.82 -7.09
C SER A 401 -0.83 11.28 -8.27
N PHE A 402 -1.08 12.59 -8.34
CA PHE A 402 -1.93 13.26 -9.32
C PHE A 402 -1.22 14.50 -9.86
N TYR A 403 -1.84 15.16 -10.83
CA TYR A 403 -1.40 16.48 -11.27
C TYR A 403 -2.58 17.34 -11.71
N THR A 404 -2.34 18.65 -11.73
CA THR A 404 -3.18 19.62 -12.43
C THR A 404 -2.30 20.56 -13.24
N ASP A 405 -2.78 21.00 -14.39
CA ASP A 405 -2.06 21.97 -15.22
C ASP A 405 -2.41 23.39 -14.75
N LEU A 406 -1.39 24.18 -14.42
CA LEU A 406 -1.49 25.59 -14.07
C LEU A 406 -1.12 26.42 -15.30
N THR A 407 -2.10 27.10 -15.87
CA THR A 407 -1.86 28.09 -16.93
C THR A 407 -1.59 29.45 -16.28
N VAL A 408 -0.47 30.08 -16.66
CA VAL A 408 -0.04 31.39 -16.15
C VAL A 408 0.20 32.33 -17.32
N THR A 409 -0.52 33.46 -17.34
CA THR A 409 -0.27 34.53 -18.31
C THR A 409 0.81 35.49 -17.79
N GLY A 410 1.53 36.17 -18.70
CA GLY A 410 2.54 37.17 -18.33
C GLY A 410 3.87 36.64 -17.78
N GLY A 411 4.09 35.31 -17.74
CA GLY A 411 5.36 34.73 -17.29
C GLY A 411 5.61 34.85 -15.78
N CYS A 412 4.54 35.06 -15.01
CA CYS A 412 4.62 35.40 -13.60
C CYS A 412 5.18 34.28 -12.73
N ALA A 413 5.87 34.68 -11.66
CA ALA A 413 6.28 33.76 -10.62
C ALA A 413 5.05 33.34 -9.80
N TRP A 414 5.01 32.07 -9.43
CA TRP A 414 3.98 31.52 -8.55
C TRP A 414 4.62 30.66 -7.49
N SER A 415 3.96 30.60 -6.33
CA SER A 415 4.23 29.62 -5.28
C SER A 415 2.94 28.88 -4.97
N ALA A 416 3.02 27.56 -4.92
CA ALA A 416 1.93 26.70 -4.51
C ALA A 416 2.07 26.35 -3.03
N SER A 417 0.98 26.37 -2.29
CA SER A 417 0.94 25.96 -0.88
C SER A 417 -0.30 25.13 -0.62
N SER A 418 -0.15 24.08 0.19
CA SER A 418 -1.25 23.24 0.66
C SER A 418 -1.63 23.66 2.07
N ASP A 419 -2.92 23.63 2.41
CA ASP A 419 -3.40 23.83 3.78
C ASP A 419 -3.51 22.53 4.59
N GLN A 420 -3.10 21.39 4.01
CA GLN A 420 -3.18 20.07 4.64
C GLN A 420 -1.86 19.29 4.49
N SER A 421 -1.44 18.60 5.57
CA SER A 421 -0.24 17.75 5.58
C SER A 421 -0.35 16.51 4.71
N TRP A 422 -1.55 15.93 4.61
CA TRP A 422 -1.85 14.78 3.74
C TRP A 422 -1.91 15.15 2.25
N LEU A 423 -1.75 16.43 1.89
CA LEU A 423 -1.78 16.92 0.53
C LEU A 423 -0.46 17.64 0.22
N ARG A 424 0.47 16.93 -0.43
CA ARG A 424 1.82 17.39 -0.72
C ARG A 424 1.94 17.88 -2.17
N ILE A 425 2.78 18.88 -2.38
CA ILE A 425 2.99 19.51 -3.69
C ILE A 425 4.42 19.22 -4.12
N GLY A 426 4.60 18.56 -5.27
CA GLY A 426 5.92 18.27 -5.82
C GLY A 426 6.61 19.51 -6.41
N THR A 427 5.84 20.43 -7.00
CA THR A 427 6.34 21.68 -7.59
C THR A 427 5.87 22.88 -6.75
N GLY A 428 6.67 23.31 -5.76
CA GLY A 428 6.28 24.35 -4.80
C GLY A 428 6.35 25.80 -5.33
N SER A 429 7.08 26.04 -6.41
CA SER A 429 7.19 27.35 -7.05
C SER A 429 7.68 27.24 -8.49
N GLY A 430 7.41 28.25 -9.31
CA GLY A 430 7.92 28.34 -10.68
C GLY A 430 7.58 29.65 -11.35
N THR A 431 7.92 29.78 -12.64
CA THR A 431 7.59 30.94 -13.48
C THR A 431 6.91 30.49 -14.76
N GLY A 432 5.81 31.15 -15.16
CA GLY A 432 5.03 30.75 -16.33
C GLY A 432 4.20 29.47 -16.12
N SER A 433 3.53 29.00 -17.17
CA SER A 433 2.67 27.82 -17.08
C SER A 433 3.45 26.57 -16.71
N ALA A 434 2.87 25.71 -15.88
CA ALA A 434 3.53 24.51 -15.37
C ALA A 434 2.53 23.42 -14.99
N ARG A 435 3.04 22.20 -14.83
CA ARG A 435 2.31 21.10 -14.23
C ARG A 435 2.61 21.03 -12.73
N ILE A 436 1.55 21.06 -11.92
CA ILE A 436 1.64 20.94 -10.47
C ILE A 436 1.41 19.49 -10.11
N TYR A 437 2.46 18.81 -9.64
CA TYR A 437 2.37 17.45 -9.13
C TYR A 437 1.86 17.47 -7.69
N ILE A 438 0.91 16.58 -7.40
CA ILE A 438 0.19 16.52 -6.14
C ILE A 438 0.26 15.09 -5.62
N THR A 439 0.72 14.91 -4.38
CA THR A 439 0.66 13.62 -3.69
C THR A 439 -0.37 13.72 -2.59
N VAL A 440 -1.36 12.83 -2.61
CA VAL A 440 -2.43 12.74 -1.63
C VAL A 440 -2.17 11.51 -0.79
N ASP A 441 -2.00 11.67 0.51
CA ASP A 441 -1.81 10.55 1.43
C ASP A 441 -3.13 9.84 1.69
N PRO A 442 -3.12 8.55 2.07
CA PRO A 442 -4.35 7.84 2.41
C PRO A 442 -5.13 8.52 3.55
N ASN A 443 -6.47 8.55 3.45
CA ASN A 443 -7.40 8.99 4.48
C ASN A 443 -8.05 7.78 5.16
N TYR A 444 -7.53 7.36 6.31
CA TYR A 444 -8.07 6.21 7.03
C TYR A 444 -9.25 6.52 7.96
N SER A 445 -9.65 7.80 8.06
CA SER A 445 -10.84 8.22 8.80
C SER A 445 -12.13 7.97 8.03
N TYR A 446 -13.23 7.64 8.71
CA TYR A 446 -14.51 7.38 8.07
C TYR A 446 -15.20 8.59 7.42
N SER A 447 -14.71 9.80 7.71
CA SER A 447 -15.22 11.05 7.15
C SER A 447 -14.39 11.49 5.95
N SER A 448 -15.05 12.02 4.92
CA SER A 448 -14.35 12.74 3.86
C SER A 448 -13.60 13.93 4.43
N ARG A 449 -12.44 14.22 3.84
CA ARG A 449 -11.62 15.38 4.16
C ARG A 449 -11.38 16.21 2.92
N VAL A 450 -11.19 17.51 3.11
CA VAL A 450 -11.01 18.47 2.03
C VAL A 450 -9.72 19.23 2.29
N GLY A 451 -8.87 19.31 1.27
CA GLY A 451 -7.65 20.11 1.27
C GLY A 451 -7.66 21.08 0.10
N ARG A 452 -6.92 22.17 0.22
CA ARG A 452 -6.86 23.22 -0.78
C ARG A 452 -5.41 23.54 -1.10
N ILE A 453 -5.10 23.52 -2.38
CA ILE A 453 -3.85 24.07 -2.90
C ILE A 453 -4.13 25.49 -3.38
N ARG A 454 -3.35 26.44 -2.88
CA ARG A 454 -3.43 27.85 -3.26
C ARG A 454 -2.26 28.23 -4.15
N VAL A 455 -2.58 28.82 -5.30
CA VAL A 455 -1.63 29.50 -6.18
C VAL A 455 -2.20 30.88 -6.48
N ALA A 456 -1.52 31.93 -6.04
CA ALA A 456 -2.03 33.31 -6.08
C ALA A 456 -3.46 33.40 -5.50
N ASP A 457 -4.43 33.87 -6.28
CA ASP A 457 -5.84 34.00 -5.91
C ASP A 457 -6.69 32.74 -6.20
N GLN A 458 -6.11 31.72 -6.86
CA GLN A 458 -6.84 30.52 -7.25
C GLN A 458 -6.75 29.43 -6.19
N ILE A 459 -7.90 28.77 -5.98
CA ILE A 459 -8.04 27.65 -5.05
C ILE A 459 -8.31 26.39 -5.86
N PHE A 460 -7.36 25.46 -5.83
CA PHE A 460 -7.57 24.11 -6.31
C PHE A 460 -8.05 23.24 -5.15
N THR A 461 -9.32 22.82 -5.19
CA THR A 461 -9.91 22.00 -4.12
C THR A 461 -9.66 20.53 -4.38
N VAL A 462 -9.12 19.84 -3.38
CA VAL A 462 -8.95 18.39 -3.36
C VAL A 462 -9.91 17.79 -2.34
N THR A 463 -10.93 17.09 -2.81
CA THR A 463 -11.84 16.34 -1.95
C THR A 463 -11.37 14.90 -1.89
N GLN A 464 -11.03 14.43 -0.70
CA GLN A 464 -10.66 13.04 -0.48
C GLN A 464 -11.76 12.32 0.29
N GLY A 465 -12.23 11.21 -0.26
CA GLY A 465 -13.18 10.34 0.42
C GLY A 465 -12.66 9.88 1.78
N GLY A 466 -13.58 9.74 2.75
CA GLY A 466 -13.32 9.01 3.97
C GLY A 466 -13.09 7.55 3.65
N MET A 467 -12.28 6.90 4.46
CA MET A 467 -12.27 5.46 4.54
C MET A 467 -13.72 4.97 4.71
N PRO A 468 -14.19 4.00 3.97
CA PRO A 468 -15.55 3.53 4.18
C PRO A 468 -15.67 2.81 5.53
N ALA A 469 -16.77 3.02 6.28
CA ALA A 469 -17.00 2.37 7.57
C ALA A 469 -16.91 0.84 7.47
N CYS A 470 -15.84 0.27 8.04
CA CYS A 470 -15.57 -1.16 8.16
C CYS A 470 -15.67 -1.57 9.63
N PRO A 471 -16.85 -1.90 10.17
CA PRO A 471 -16.97 -2.36 11.56
C PRO A 471 -16.12 -3.62 11.78
N ALA A 472 -15.25 -3.60 12.79
CA ALA A 472 -14.40 -4.73 13.14
C ALA A 472 -15.14 -5.72 14.04
N THR A 473 -15.00 -7.01 13.77
CA THR A 473 -15.62 -8.10 14.53
C THR A 473 -14.63 -8.69 15.54
N ALA A 474 -15.01 -8.83 16.81
CA ALA A 474 -14.11 -9.44 17.79
C ALA A 474 -13.86 -10.93 17.47
N ILE A 475 -12.62 -11.39 17.62
CA ILE A 475 -12.17 -12.78 17.51
C ILE A 475 -11.30 -13.12 18.72
N SER A 476 -11.43 -14.33 19.25
CA SER A 476 -10.64 -14.82 20.38
C SER A 476 -9.49 -15.72 19.93
N VAL A 477 -8.42 -15.80 20.72
CA VAL A 477 -7.34 -16.78 20.47
C VAL A 477 -7.88 -18.20 20.61
N GLY A 478 -7.64 -19.04 19.60
CA GLY A 478 -8.23 -20.37 19.43
C GLY A 478 -9.52 -20.40 18.59
N GLN A 479 -9.96 -19.26 18.03
CA GLN A 479 -11.22 -19.17 17.28
C GLN A 479 -10.98 -19.12 15.76
N THR A 480 -11.85 -19.82 15.02
CA THR A 480 -12.02 -19.66 13.57
C THR A 480 -13.37 -19.00 13.28
N VAL A 481 -13.38 -18.01 12.41
CA VAL A 481 -14.57 -17.28 11.98
C VAL A 481 -14.72 -17.36 10.46
N SER A 482 -15.95 -17.46 9.99
CA SER A 482 -16.29 -17.29 8.57
C SER A 482 -16.77 -15.86 8.33
N GLY A 483 -16.38 -15.30 7.20
CA GLY A 483 -16.83 -14.00 6.74
C GLY A 483 -16.83 -13.93 5.21
N SER A 484 -17.32 -12.82 4.66
CA SER A 484 -17.24 -12.58 3.22
C SER A 484 -16.78 -11.17 2.93
N LEU A 485 -16.12 -10.99 1.79
CA LEU A 485 -15.84 -9.70 1.19
C LEU A 485 -16.99 -9.38 0.22
N PRO A 486 -18.01 -8.58 0.62
CA PRO A 486 -19.10 -8.20 -0.29
C PRO A 486 -18.66 -7.09 -1.26
N SER A 487 -19.42 -6.91 -2.36
CA SER A 487 -19.29 -5.72 -3.19
C SER A 487 -19.87 -4.51 -2.46
N GLY A 488 -19.01 -3.56 -2.07
CA GLY A 488 -19.44 -2.28 -1.50
C GLY A 488 -18.73 -1.85 -0.21
N THR A 489 -18.94 -0.58 0.13
CA THR A 489 -18.30 0.28 1.14
C THR A 489 -16.91 -0.15 1.66
N CYS A 490 -16.75 -1.18 2.48
CA CYS A 490 -15.48 -1.50 3.15
C CYS A 490 -14.33 -1.92 2.21
N THR A 491 -13.18 -1.22 2.27
CA THR A 491 -12.03 -1.44 1.38
C THR A 491 -10.68 -1.37 2.12
N SER A 492 -9.64 -2.04 1.62
CA SER A 492 -8.36 -2.27 2.31
C SER A 492 -7.56 -0.99 2.56
N TRP A 493 -7.13 -0.78 3.80
CA TRP A 493 -6.27 0.35 4.19
C TRP A 493 -4.98 0.42 3.36
N TYR A 494 -4.40 -0.72 3.02
CA TYR A 494 -3.04 -0.78 2.49
C TYR A 494 -3.00 -0.97 0.97
N ARG A 495 -4.05 -1.58 0.40
CA ARG A 495 -4.10 -1.88 -1.04
C ARG A 495 -4.98 -0.90 -1.83
N GLY A 496 -5.81 -0.12 -1.13
CA GLY A 496 -6.56 0.99 -1.70
C GLY A 496 -7.97 0.62 -2.18
N SER A 497 -8.67 1.59 -2.79
CA SER A 497 -10.13 1.53 -2.99
C SER A 497 -10.62 0.46 -3.96
N ALA A 498 -9.71 -0.19 -4.68
CA ALA A 498 -10.06 -1.31 -5.53
C ALA A 498 -10.24 -2.61 -4.74
N TYR A 499 -9.78 -2.72 -3.49
CA TYR A 499 -9.75 -3.99 -2.76
C TYR A 499 -10.77 -3.95 -1.62
N TYR A 500 -11.73 -4.86 -1.62
CA TYR A 500 -12.69 -4.97 -0.52
C TYR A 500 -12.01 -5.58 0.72
N ALA A 501 -12.47 -5.20 1.90
CA ALA A 501 -11.86 -5.67 3.14
C ALA A 501 -12.91 -6.08 4.19
N ALA A 502 -12.44 -6.80 5.20
CA ALA A 502 -13.14 -7.07 6.44
C ALA A 502 -12.15 -7.05 7.60
N ARG A 503 -12.63 -6.76 8.82
CA ARG A 503 -11.75 -6.56 9.97
C ARG A 503 -12.16 -7.34 11.19
N TYR A 504 -11.14 -7.74 11.93
CA TYR A 504 -11.28 -8.41 13.21
C TYR A 504 -10.37 -7.81 14.26
N THR A 505 -10.73 -7.95 15.54
CA THR A 505 -9.90 -7.51 16.67
C THR A 505 -9.80 -8.59 17.73
N PHE A 506 -8.64 -8.68 18.39
CA PHE A 506 -8.44 -9.58 19.53
C PHE A 506 -7.53 -8.92 20.59
N SER A 507 -7.69 -9.31 21.85
CA SER A 507 -6.79 -8.88 22.92
C SER A 507 -5.58 -9.82 23.01
N GLY A 508 -4.38 -9.25 22.89
CA GLY A 508 -3.11 -9.97 23.00
C GLY A 508 -2.25 -9.46 24.16
N THR A 509 -1.38 -10.32 24.68
CA THR A 509 -0.41 -9.98 25.73
C THR A 509 1.01 -9.98 25.18
N ALA A 510 1.86 -9.05 25.60
CA ALA A 510 3.27 -9.04 25.21
C ALA A 510 3.93 -10.38 25.55
N GLY A 511 4.69 -10.97 24.61
CA GLY A 511 5.31 -12.28 24.77
C GLY A 511 4.38 -13.46 24.45
N GLN A 512 3.09 -13.25 24.22
CA GLN A 512 2.16 -14.29 23.77
C GLN A 512 2.49 -14.68 22.33
N ALA A 513 2.70 -15.96 22.08
CA ALA A 513 2.89 -16.49 20.73
C ALA A 513 1.52 -16.74 20.07
N VAL A 514 1.34 -16.26 18.84
CA VAL A 514 0.16 -16.53 18.01
C VAL A 514 0.54 -16.82 16.57
N TYR A 515 -0.33 -17.50 15.84
CA TYR A 515 -0.32 -17.40 14.38
C TYR A 515 -1.74 -17.21 13.86
N ILE A 516 -1.84 -16.63 12.67
CA ILE A 516 -3.10 -16.25 12.04
C ILE A 516 -3.11 -16.89 10.65
N LEU A 517 -4.20 -17.57 10.30
CA LEU A 517 -4.39 -18.19 8.99
C LEU A 517 -5.66 -17.65 8.34
N LEU A 518 -5.54 -17.18 7.11
CA LEU A 518 -6.63 -16.71 6.27
C LEU A 518 -6.74 -17.62 5.04
N THR A 519 -7.89 -18.27 4.86
CA THR A 519 -8.14 -19.13 3.69
C THR A 519 -9.36 -18.67 2.91
N SER A 520 -9.27 -18.67 1.59
CA SER A 520 -10.38 -18.41 0.68
C SER A 520 -10.26 -19.23 -0.60
N ASN A 521 -11.39 -19.80 -1.04
CA ASN A 521 -11.48 -20.42 -2.36
C ASN A 521 -12.06 -19.45 -3.41
N ALA A 522 -12.49 -18.26 -2.99
CA ALA A 522 -13.17 -17.29 -3.85
C ALA A 522 -12.21 -16.22 -4.38
N PHE A 523 -11.13 -15.95 -3.66
CA PHE A 523 -10.15 -14.94 -4.03
C PHE A 523 -8.78 -15.30 -3.46
N ASP A 524 -7.74 -14.85 -4.15
CA ASP A 524 -6.36 -14.85 -3.65
C ASP A 524 -6.26 -13.93 -2.44
N THR A 525 -5.90 -14.47 -1.27
CA THR A 525 -6.05 -13.77 0.01
C THR A 525 -4.88 -12.82 0.28
N TYR A 526 -5.12 -11.83 1.14
CA TYR A 526 -4.09 -10.96 1.65
C TYR A 526 -4.44 -10.59 3.10
N LEU A 527 -3.48 -10.74 4.01
CA LEU A 527 -3.69 -10.59 5.44
C LEU A 527 -2.74 -9.53 6.02
N TYR A 528 -3.28 -8.63 6.85
CA TYR A 528 -2.48 -7.71 7.66
C TYR A 528 -2.78 -7.94 9.15
N LEU A 529 -1.73 -7.99 9.97
CA LEU A 529 -1.80 -7.89 11.42
C LEU A 529 -1.26 -6.55 11.87
N MET A 530 -2.08 -5.81 12.60
CA MET A 530 -1.72 -4.52 13.18
C MET A 530 -1.64 -4.63 14.70
N ASP A 531 -0.60 -3.99 15.24
CA ASP A 531 -0.42 -3.84 16.69
C ASP A 531 -1.43 -2.83 17.29
N PRO A 532 -1.49 -2.68 18.62
CA PRO A 532 -2.42 -1.75 19.27
C PRO A 532 -2.22 -0.27 18.94
N SER A 533 -1.14 0.11 18.24
CA SER A 533 -0.94 1.47 17.72
C SER A 533 -1.49 1.65 16.29
N GLY A 534 -2.04 0.59 15.68
CA GLY A 534 -2.53 0.58 14.30
C GLY A 534 -1.44 0.35 13.25
N ARG A 535 -0.19 0.09 13.68
CA ARG A 535 0.92 -0.19 12.78
C ARG A 535 0.89 -1.65 12.33
N VAL A 536 1.06 -1.89 11.03
CA VAL A 536 1.27 -3.25 10.49
C VAL A 536 2.57 -3.82 11.06
N ILE A 537 2.47 -4.96 11.74
CA ILE A 537 3.64 -5.68 12.29
C ILE A 537 3.92 -6.99 11.55
N ALA A 538 2.96 -7.47 10.78
CA ALA A 538 3.13 -8.55 9.84
C ALA A 538 2.06 -8.47 8.76
N GLU A 539 2.43 -8.85 7.54
CA GLU A 539 1.55 -8.99 6.40
C GLU A 539 1.98 -10.21 5.62
N ASP A 540 1.05 -10.82 4.90
CA ASP A 540 1.31 -12.00 4.09
C ASP A 540 0.18 -12.18 3.06
N ASP A 541 0.51 -12.69 1.87
CA ASP A 541 -0.44 -13.05 0.82
C ASP A 541 -0.51 -14.55 0.54
N ASP A 542 0.63 -15.27 0.51
CA ASP A 542 0.70 -16.67 0.08
C ASP A 542 1.37 -17.64 1.08
N GLY A 543 1.83 -17.16 2.24
CA GLY A 543 2.53 -17.91 3.27
C GLY A 543 1.69 -18.97 4.00
N GLY A 544 0.39 -19.04 3.74
CA GLY A 544 -0.55 -20.06 4.21
C GLY A 544 -0.78 -21.21 3.22
N GLY A 545 -0.09 -21.21 2.08
CA GLY A 545 -0.10 -22.27 1.07
C GLY A 545 -1.15 -22.08 -0.03
N GLY A 546 -0.73 -22.30 -1.28
CA GLY A 546 -1.52 -21.93 -2.46
C GLY A 546 -1.64 -20.40 -2.56
N LEU A 547 -2.87 -19.88 -2.56
CA LEU A 547 -3.18 -18.44 -2.58
C LEU A 547 -3.68 -17.94 -1.20
N ASN A 548 -3.36 -18.69 -0.14
CA ASN A 548 -3.84 -18.41 1.23
C ASN A 548 -2.75 -17.72 2.06
N SER A 549 -3.14 -16.78 2.91
CA SER A 549 -2.20 -15.99 3.73
C SER A 549 -2.06 -16.53 5.15
N ARG A 550 -0.88 -16.35 5.75
CA ARG A 550 -0.54 -16.74 7.12
C ARG A 550 0.45 -15.77 7.77
N ILE A 551 0.20 -15.42 9.03
CA ILE A 551 1.11 -14.62 9.86
C ILE A 551 1.62 -15.45 11.05
N PRO A 552 2.94 -15.58 11.26
CA PRO A 552 4.02 -15.14 10.37
C PRO A 552 4.04 -15.94 9.06
N ALA A 553 4.63 -15.41 7.99
CA ALA A 553 4.75 -16.12 6.71
C ALA A 553 5.51 -17.46 6.89
N GLY A 554 5.07 -18.52 6.20
CA GLY A 554 5.69 -19.85 6.31
C GLY A 554 5.26 -20.61 7.58
N SER A 555 6.20 -20.89 8.51
CA SER A 555 5.95 -21.70 9.72
C SER A 555 6.20 -20.91 11.03
N GLY A 556 5.93 -21.52 12.20
CA GLY A 556 6.20 -20.92 13.52
C GLY A 556 5.14 -19.92 14.02
N SER A 557 5.42 -19.19 15.10
CA SER A 557 4.47 -18.27 15.73
C SER A 557 5.05 -16.87 15.90
N LEU A 558 4.24 -15.85 15.67
CA LEU A 558 4.58 -14.46 15.96
C LEU A 558 4.43 -14.21 17.46
N VAL A 559 5.52 -13.83 18.12
CA VAL A 559 5.49 -13.36 19.49
C VAL A 559 4.99 -11.92 19.51
N LEU A 560 3.85 -11.69 20.16
CA LEU A 560 3.23 -10.37 20.22
C LEU A 560 4.15 -9.37 20.95
N PRO A 561 4.51 -8.25 20.32
CA PRO A 561 5.51 -7.32 20.87
C PRO A 561 4.98 -6.47 22.02
N SER A 562 3.66 -6.35 22.19
CA SER A 562 3.04 -5.49 23.19
C SER A 562 1.71 -6.06 23.68
N THR A 563 1.24 -5.61 24.84
CA THR A 563 -0.08 -5.96 25.36
C THR A 563 -1.10 -4.95 24.84
N GLY A 564 -2.24 -5.41 24.32
CA GLY A 564 -3.32 -4.54 23.87
C GLY A 564 -4.24 -5.21 22.85
N THR A 565 -5.08 -4.40 22.19
CA THR A 565 -5.99 -4.88 21.14
C THR A 565 -5.30 -4.88 19.79
N TYR A 566 -5.09 -6.05 19.22
CA TYR A 566 -4.58 -6.23 17.87
C TYR A 566 -5.73 -6.20 16.86
N SER A 567 -5.45 -5.71 15.66
CA SER A 567 -6.41 -5.73 14.54
C SER A 567 -5.91 -6.66 13.44
N ILE A 568 -6.83 -7.35 12.79
CA ILE A 568 -6.58 -8.21 11.64
C ILE A 568 -7.41 -7.65 10.47
N GLU A 569 -6.77 -7.37 9.33
CA GLU A 569 -7.46 -7.03 8.09
C GLU A 569 -7.38 -8.19 7.11
N VAL A 570 -8.54 -8.62 6.66
CA VAL A 570 -8.74 -9.60 5.60
C VAL A 570 -9.03 -8.83 4.31
N THR A 571 -8.24 -9.04 3.27
CA THR A 571 -8.50 -8.52 1.92
C THR A 571 -8.04 -9.52 0.86
N ALA A 572 -8.06 -9.12 -0.40
CA ALA A 572 -7.67 -9.94 -1.54
C ALA A 572 -6.44 -9.37 -2.24
N TYR A 573 -5.62 -10.22 -2.85
CA TYR A 573 -4.49 -9.86 -3.71
C TYR A 573 -4.94 -9.21 -5.02
N ALA A 574 -6.07 -9.64 -5.60
CA ALA A 574 -6.62 -9.08 -6.84
C ALA A 574 -7.66 -7.96 -6.60
N PRO A 575 -7.68 -6.89 -7.41
CA PRO A 575 -8.62 -5.80 -7.25
C PRO A 575 -10.06 -6.25 -7.54
N TYR A 576 -10.99 -5.73 -6.76
CA TYR A 576 -12.44 -5.95 -6.78
C TYR A 576 -12.88 -7.39 -6.50
N ALA A 577 -11.97 -8.23 -6.00
CA ALA A 577 -12.28 -9.60 -5.64
C ALA A 577 -13.18 -9.66 -4.40
N THR A 578 -14.21 -10.49 -4.48
CA THR A 578 -15.25 -10.69 -3.46
C THR A 578 -15.39 -12.18 -3.15
N GLY A 579 -16.04 -12.51 -2.05
CA GLY A 579 -16.40 -13.89 -1.72
C GLY A 579 -16.13 -14.29 -0.28
N GLU A 580 -16.45 -15.54 0.04
CA GLU A 580 -16.35 -16.10 1.40
C GLU A 580 -14.92 -16.48 1.75
N TYR A 581 -14.55 -16.30 3.03
CA TYR A 581 -13.26 -16.69 3.59
C TYR A 581 -13.44 -17.27 5.01
N ARG A 582 -12.38 -17.92 5.51
CA ARG A 582 -12.22 -18.30 6.93
C ARG A 582 -10.95 -17.67 7.49
N LEU A 583 -11.07 -17.04 8.67
CA LEU A 583 -9.97 -16.50 9.44
C LEU A 583 -9.81 -17.29 10.75
N SER A 584 -8.61 -17.76 11.05
CA SER A 584 -8.29 -18.47 12.30
C SER A 584 -7.18 -17.75 13.07
N LEU A 585 -7.39 -17.54 14.37
CA LEU A 585 -6.38 -17.01 15.29
C LEU A 585 -6.04 -18.09 16.32
N VAL A 586 -4.77 -18.48 16.44
CA VAL A 586 -4.37 -19.65 17.23
C VAL A 586 -3.21 -19.30 18.17
N SER A 587 -3.21 -19.87 19.39
CA SER A 587 -2.10 -19.74 20.35
C SER A 587 -0.91 -20.62 19.95
N GLY A 588 0.31 -20.09 20.00
CA GLY A 588 1.53 -20.80 19.59
C GLY A 588 2.10 -21.73 20.65
N SER A 589 2.07 -23.03 20.37
CA SER A 589 3.09 -24.03 20.75
C SER A 589 3.06 -25.16 19.72
N GLY A 590 4.12 -25.33 18.92
CA GLY A 590 4.23 -26.37 17.89
C GLY A 590 3.98 -25.89 16.46
N VAL A 591 4.42 -26.70 15.48
CA VAL A 591 4.16 -26.49 14.06
C VAL A 591 2.64 -26.30 13.86
N PRO A 592 2.16 -25.37 13.00
CA PRO A 592 0.76 -24.95 13.00
C PRO A 592 -0.27 -26.06 12.79
N ASN A 593 0.17 -27.16 12.20
CA ASN A 593 -0.62 -28.31 11.86
C ASN A 593 -0.11 -29.59 12.54
N ASP A 594 0.51 -29.47 13.71
CA ASP A 594 1.03 -30.59 14.51
C ASP A 594 -0.07 -31.52 15.02
N GLU A 595 -1.32 -31.05 15.07
CA GLU A 595 -2.48 -31.81 15.54
C GLU A 595 -3.55 -31.97 14.46
N PRO A 596 -4.29 -33.10 14.41
CA PRO A 596 -5.32 -33.33 13.38
C PRO A 596 -6.47 -32.31 13.44
N GLY A 597 -6.74 -31.74 14.62
CA GLY A 597 -7.72 -30.66 14.80
C GLY A 597 -7.27 -29.31 14.24
N ALA A 598 -5.96 -29.13 14.06
CA ALA A 598 -5.32 -27.95 13.50
C ALA A 598 -4.76 -28.22 12.08
N ALA A 599 -5.16 -29.32 11.44
CA ALA A 599 -4.66 -29.75 10.14
C ALA A 599 -4.74 -28.62 9.10
N MET A 600 -3.63 -28.41 8.39
CA MET A 600 -3.51 -27.38 7.35
C MET A 600 -4.46 -27.70 6.19
N VAL A 601 -5.26 -26.72 5.77
CA VAL A 601 -6.26 -26.94 4.73
C VAL A 601 -5.61 -26.92 3.35
N ILE A 602 -5.83 -27.99 2.58
CA ILE A 602 -5.54 -28.04 1.15
C ILE A 602 -6.71 -27.38 0.43
N GLY A 603 -6.51 -26.16 -0.07
CA GLY A 603 -7.57 -25.35 -0.68
C GLY A 603 -7.98 -25.80 -2.08
N SER A 604 -7.01 -26.21 -2.90
CA SER A 604 -7.21 -26.70 -4.26
C SER A 604 -6.09 -27.66 -4.65
N LEU A 605 -6.34 -28.48 -5.68
CA LEU A 605 -5.35 -29.36 -6.26
C LEU A 605 -4.90 -28.82 -7.64
N PRO A 606 -3.65 -29.09 -8.06
CA PRO A 606 -2.59 -29.74 -7.29
C PRO A 606 -2.09 -28.81 -6.17
N TYR A 607 -1.63 -29.41 -5.08
CA TYR A 607 -1.12 -28.72 -3.90
C TYR A 607 0.31 -29.16 -3.64
N VAL A 608 1.22 -28.20 -3.61
CA VAL A 608 2.62 -28.42 -3.26
C VAL A 608 2.99 -27.46 -2.14
N GLN A 609 3.51 -28.00 -1.05
CA GLN A 609 3.91 -27.21 0.11
C GLN A 609 5.22 -27.72 0.67
N SER A 610 6.09 -26.80 1.06
CA SER A 610 7.23 -27.12 1.92
C SER A 610 6.94 -26.70 3.37
N VAL A 611 7.21 -27.60 4.31
CA VAL A 611 6.96 -27.38 5.74
C VAL A 611 8.18 -27.84 6.54
N ASP A 612 8.65 -27.02 7.48
CA ASP A 612 9.64 -27.46 8.47
C ASP A 612 8.94 -28.22 9.60
N THR A 613 9.23 -29.52 9.73
CA THR A 613 8.63 -30.41 10.72
C THR A 613 9.52 -30.66 11.93
N VAL A 614 10.69 -30.01 12.03
CA VAL A 614 11.65 -30.26 13.12
C VAL A 614 11.05 -29.98 14.50
N ALA A 615 10.17 -28.97 14.59
CA ALA A 615 9.49 -28.60 15.83
C ALA A 615 8.13 -29.29 16.03
N ALA A 616 7.72 -30.19 15.13
CA ALA A 616 6.51 -30.98 15.29
C ALA A 616 6.71 -31.99 16.41
N THR A 617 5.65 -32.32 17.12
CA THR A 617 5.67 -33.26 18.24
C THR A 617 5.06 -34.60 17.81
N GLY A 618 5.30 -35.64 18.63
CA GLY A 618 4.52 -36.87 18.55
C GLY A 618 3.53 -36.87 19.70
N ASN A 619 2.24 -36.96 19.42
CA ASN A 619 1.20 -37.04 20.43
C ASN A 619 0.84 -38.51 20.71
N VAL A 620 0.58 -38.85 21.97
CA VAL A 620 0.04 -40.17 22.33
C VAL A 620 -1.30 -40.47 21.66
N GLY A 621 -2.02 -39.44 21.20
CA GLY A 621 -3.26 -39.52 20.42
C GLY A 621 -3.08 -39.87 18.94
N ASP A 622 -1.87 -39.81 18.38
CA ASP A 622 -1.64 -40.03 16.95
C ASP A 622 -1.87 -41.51 16.56
N PRO A 623 -2.47 -41.81 15.39
CA PRO A 623 -2.72 -43.19 14.98
C PRO A 623 -1.46 -44.05 14.91
N VAL A 624 -1.64 -45.37 15.05
CA VAL A 624 -0.58 -46.34 14.69
C VAL A 624 -0.70 -46.57 13.19
N HIS A 625 0.37 -46.30 12.45
CA HIS A 625 0.41 -46.49 11.00
C HIS A 625 0.42 -47.99 10.65
N SER A 626 -0.41 -48.43 9.71
CA SER A 626 -0.44 -49.86 9.31
C SER A 626 0.84 -50.32 8.59
N CYS A 627 1.55 -49.40 7.93
CA CYS A 627 2.77 -49.70 7.20
C CYS A 627 4.00 -49.88 8.09
N THR A 628 4.10 -49.16 9.22
CA THR A 628 5.23 -49.26 10.16
C THR A 628 4.92 -50.06 11.42
N GLY A 629 3.63 -50.16 11.79
CA GLY A 629 3.18 -50.73 13.06
C GLY A 629 3.53 -49.89 14.29
N MET A 630 3.96 -48.63 14.10
CA MET A 630 4.44 -47.73 15.15
C MET A 630 3.62 -46.43 15.21
N ARG A 631 3.74 -45.69 16.31
CA ARG A 631 3.34 -44.28 16.40
C ARG A 631 4.58 -43.44 16.11
N ASP A 632 4.68 -42.99 14.89
CA ASP A 632 5.83 -42.22 14.41
C ASP A 632 5.79 -40.78 14.97
N SER A 633 6.94 -40.12 15.06
CA SER A 633 7.09 -38.82 15.72
C SER A 633 7.00 -37.64 14.74
N ASN A 634 6.96 -36.41 15.26
CA ASN A 634 7.01 -35.17 14.48
C ASN A 634 5.90 -35.11 13.43
N THR A 635 4.66 -35.33 13.86
CA THR A 635 3.54 -35.49 12.95
C THR A 635 3.02 -34.15 12.48
N VAL A 636 2.72 -34.03 11.20
CA VAL A 636 2.03 -32.87 10.65
C VAL A 636 0.83 -33.32 9.83
N TRP A 637 -0.24 -32.54 9.93
CA TRP A 637 -1.55 -32.91 9.46
C TRP A 637 -2.05 -31.95 8.38
N PHE A 638 -2.65 -32.52 7.34
CA PHE A 638 -3.30 -31.77 6.28
C PHE A 638 -4.73 -32.27 6.12
N ARG A 639 -5.63 -31.37 5.75
CA ARG A 639 -7.03 -31.69 5.54
C ARG A 639 -7.47 -31.26 4.16
N TRP A 640 -8.18 -32.15 3.47
CA TRP A 640 -8.80 -31.85 2.19
C TRP A 640 -10.26 -32.30 2.16
N VAL A 641 -11.13 -31.49 1.58
CA VAL A 641 -12.51 -31.89 1.27
C VAL A 641 -12.56 -32.14 -0.22
N ALA A 642 -12.85 -33.38 -0.59
CA ALA A 642 -12.86 -33.77 -2.00
C ALA A 642 -13.94 -33.01 -2.77
N ASP A 643 -13.57 -32.37 -3.87
CA ASP A 643 -14.51 -31.69 -4.76
C ASP A 643 -14.84 -32.53 -6.00
N PHE A 644 -14.15 -33.66 -6.19
CA PHE A 644 -14.42 -34.71 -7.18
C PHE A 644 -14.55 -36.08 -6.50
N THR A 645 -15.18 -37.02 -7.23
CA THR A 645 -15.09 -38.46 -6.93
C THR A 645 -14.04 -39.03 -7.88
N GLY A 646 -13.09 -39.81 -7.37
CA GLY A 646 -11.96 -40.28 -8.17
C GLY A 646 -10.80 -40.77 -7.31
N ARG A 647 -9.56 -40.53 -7.75
CA ARG A 647 -8.34 -40.95 -7.04
C ARG A 647 -7.51 -39.74 -6.62
N LEU A 648 -6.96 -39.79 -5.42
CA LEU A 648 -6.01 -38.81 -4.91
C LEU A 648 -4.65 -39.48 -4.74
N ARG A 649 -3.60 -38.84 -5.24
CA ARG A 649 -2.21 -39.25 -5.04
C ARG A 649 -1.51 -38.24 -4.15
N VAL A 650 -0.78 -38.75 -3.17
CA VAL A 650 0.03 -37.96 -2.24
C VAL A 650 1.45 -38.51 -2.25
N THR A 651 2.44 -37.63 -2.39
CA THR A 651 3.86 -37.99 -2.28
C THR A 651 4.61 -37.01 -1.39
N THR A 652 5.69 -37.47 -0.79
CA THR A 652 6.63 -36.64 -0.03
C THR A 652 7.99 -36.49 -0.71
N PHE A 653 8.08 -36.82 -2.01
CA PHE A 653 9.31 -36.79 -2.78
C PHE A 653 9.97 -35.39 -2.76
N GLY A 654 11.28 -35.38 -2.49
CA GLY A 654 12.06 -34.15 -2.27
C GLY A 654 12.21 -33.75 -0.81
N SER A 655 11.53 -34.44 0.13
CA SER A 655 11.75 -34.22 1.56
C SER A 655 13.16 -34.61 1.98
N THR A 656 13.65 -33.95 3.03
CA THR A 656 15.03 -34.10 3.53
C THR A 656 15.20 -35.20 4.59
N TYR A 657 14.11 -35.85 4.96
CA TYR A 657 14.05 -36.90 5.99
C TYR A 657 13.25 -38.10 5.50
N ASP A 658 13.29 -39.17 6.29
CA ASP A 658 12.60 -40.43 6.05
C ASP A 658 11.14 -40.30 6.49
N THR A 659 10.22 -40.31 5.53
CA THR A 659 8.82 -39.92 5.79
C THR A 659 7.90 -41.13 5.87
N VAL A 660 6.99 -41.13 6.85
CA VAL A 660 5.81 -42.01 6.86
C VAL A 660 4.58 -41.19 6.47
N LEU A 661 3.82 -41.67 5.50
CA LEU A 661 2.65 -40.99 4.93
C LEU A 661 1.41 -41.86 5.04
N ALA A 662 0.36 -41.32 5.68
CA ALA A 662 -0.91 -42.00 5.81
C ALA A 662 -2.11 -41.08 5.50
N ALA A 663 -3.19 -41.68 5.03
CA ALA A 663 -4.46 -40.97 4.79
C ALA A 663 -5.61 -41.62 5.55
N PHE A 664 -6.49 -40.79 6.08
CA PHE A 664 -7.63 -41.19 6.90
C PHE A 664 -8.91 -40.51 6.41
N THR A 665 -10.04 -41.18 6.60
CA THR A 665 -11.35 -40.49 6.58
C THR A 665 -11.45 -39.56 7.79
N GLY A 666 -12.10 -38.39 7.66
CA GLY A 666 -12.34 -37.49 8.79
C GLY A 666 -12.01 -36.02 8.49
N SER A 667 -12.32 -35.14 9.44
CA SER A 667 -12.22 -33.69 9.28
C SER A 667 -11.36 -32.99 10.33
N SER A 668 -11.36 -33.47 11.57
CA SER A 668 -10.54 -32.93 12.67
C SER A 668 -10.03 -34.02 13.61
N VAL A 669 -10.43 -35.27 13.35
CA VAL A 669 -10.02 -36.47 14.08
C VAL A 669 -9.86 -37.57 13.02
N PRO A 670 -8.75 -38.32 13.01
CA PRO A 670 -8.54 -39.42 12.07
C PRO A 670 -9.53 -40.57 12.34
N GLY A 671 -10.23 -40.99 11.29
CA GLY A 671 -11.12 -42.15 11.25
C GLY A 671 -10.42 -43.39 10.69
N THR A 672 -11.05 -44.06 9.74
CA THR A 672 -10.45 -45.24 9.07
C THR A 672 -9.27 -44.84 8.20
N GLU A 673 -8.13 -45.51 8.37
CA GLU A 673 -6.95 -45.41 7.49
C GLU A 673 -7.26 -46.02 6.12
N LEU A 674 -6.95 -45.27 5.05
CA LEU A 674 -7.24 -45.61 3.66
C LEU A 674 -6.01 -46.11 2.91
N ALA A 675 -4.85 -45.54 3.24
CA ALA A 675 -3.57 -45.91 2.67
C ALA A 675 -2.44 -45.46 3.61
N CYS A 676 -1.33 -46.19 3.59
CA CYS A 676 -0.12 -45.92 4.36
C CYS A 676 1.09 -46.36 3.54
N ASN A 677 2.17 -45.58 3.58
CA ASN A 677 3.47 -45.97 3.05
C ASN A 677 4.59 -45.30 3.87
N ASP A 678 5.75 -45.93 3.94
CA ASP A 678 7.01 -45.39 4.51
C ASP A 678 8.08 -45.21 3.41
N ASP A 679 8.20 -46.14 2.46
CA ASP A 679 9.16 -46.05 1.34
C ASP A 679 8.48 -46.12 -0.04
N GLY A 680 8.62 -45.06 -0.84
CA GLY A 680 8.03 -44.93 -2.17
C GLY A 680 9.09 -44.90 -3.29
N ASP A 681 8.81 -45.64 -4.37
CA ASP A 681 9.57 -45.63 -5.63
C ASP A 681 11.11 -45.81 -5.47
N GLY A 682 11.53 -46.57 -4.45
CA GLY A 682 12.94 -46.87 -4.15
C GLY A 682 13.68 -45.75 -3.40
N THR A 683 12.95 -44.81 -2.80
CA THR A 683 13.46 -43.70 -1.98
C THR A 683 12.99 -43.83 -0.54
N LEU A 684 13.57 -43.03 0.37
CA LEU A 684 13.12 -42.87 1.77
C LEU A 684 11.91 -41.92 1.91
N GLN A 685 11.32 -41.52 0.78
CA GLN A 685 10.14 -40.68 0.75
C GLN A 685 8.95 -41.50 0.31
N SER A 686 7.80 -41.18 0.88
CA SER A 686 6.58 -41.95 0.77
C SER A 686 5.68 -41.54 -0.40
N ARG A 687 4.85 -42.48 -0.83
CA ARG A 687 3.77 -42.27 -1.81
C ARG A 687 2.55 -43.14 -1.47
N ILE A 688 1.36 -42.53 -1.47
CA ILE A 688 0.08 -43.22 -1.36
C ILE A 688 -0.88 -42.78 -2.47
N GLU A 689 -1.82 -43.66 -2.82
CA GLU A 689 -2.94 -43.35 -3.71
C GLU A 689 -4.21 -44.05 -3.21
N PHE A 690 -5.33 -43.32 -3.12
CA PHE A 690 -6.58 -43.86 -2.59
C PHE A 690 -7.81 -43.23 -3.26
N SER A 691 -8.94 -43.93 -3.20
CA SER A 691 -10.20 -43.44 -3.75
C SER A 691 -10.84 -42.38 -2.85
N VAL A 692 -11.36 -41.33 -3.47
CA VAL A 692 -12.02 -40.20 -2.81
C VAL A 692 -13.42 -39.98 -3.36
N ALA A 693 -14.32 -39.50 -2.51
CA ALA A 693 -15.71 -39.24 -2.86
C ALA A 693 -16.04 -37.77 -2.67
N ARG A 694 -16.68 -37.16 -3.66
CA ARG A 694 -17.04 -35.73 -3.62
C ARG A 694 -17.81 -35.37 -2.35
N GLY A 695 -17.36 -34.33 -1.66
CA GLY A 695 -17.90 -33.81 -0.41
C GLY A 695 -17.34 -34.46 0.85
N GLN A 696 -16.61 -35.58 0.73
CA GLN A 696 -15.99 -36.25 1.86
C GLN A 696 -14.69 -35.54 2.29
N SER A 697 -14.49 -35.45 3.60
CA SER A 697 -13.26 -34.91 4.19
C SER A 697 -12.26 -36.03 4.46
N TYR A 698 -11.00 -35.75 4.16
CA TYR A 698 -9.84 -36.60 4.37
C TYR A 698 -8.77 -35.86 5.17
N LEU A 699 -8.08 -36.61 6.04
CA LEU A 699 -6.89 -36.16 6.75
C LEU A 699 -5.68 -36.89 6.19
N ILE A 700 -4.60 -36.17 5.95
CA ILE A 700 -3.31 -36.69 5.48
C ILE A 700 -2.31 -36.40 6.58
N GLN A 701 -1.65 -37.43 7.08
CA GLN A 701 -0.62 -37.34 8.11
C GLN A 701 0.73 -37.60 7.46
N VAL A 702 1.72 -36.77 7.78
CA VAL A 702 3.13 -37.03 7.48
C VAL A 702 3.91 -37.05 8.77
N SER A 703 4.74 -38.07 8.94
CA SER A 703 5.53 -38.28 10.16
C SER A 703 6.96 -38.68 9.81
N ASP A 704 7.82 -38.72 10.82
CA ASP A 704 9.23 -39.08 10.71
C ASP A 704 9.47 -40.54 11.11
N TYR A 705 10.12 -41.33 10.24
CA TYR A 705 10.48 -42.71 10.54
C TYR A 705 11.78 -42.79 11.36
N GLY A 706 11.74 -43.44 12.53
CA GLY A 706 12.96 -43.81 13.27
C GLY A 706 13.65 -42.71 14.09
N SER A 707 12.98 -41.57 14.34
CA SER A 707 13.42 -40.45 15.22
C SER A 707 14.72 -39.68 14.87
N PRO A 708 14.98 -39.26 13.61
CA PRO A 708 15.94 -38.19 13.33
C PRO A 708 15.47 -36.78 13.74
N GLY A 709 14.19 -36.60 14.08
CA GLY A 709 13.65 -35.35 14.61
C GLY A 709 13.03 -34.45 13.54
N GLY A 710 12.41 -35.04 12.51
CA GLY A 710 11.80 -34.33 11.40
C GLY A 710 12.81 -33.66 10.45
N GLY A 711 12.31 -32.78 9.59
CA GLY A 711 13.11 -32.06 8.60
C GLY A 711 12.25 -31.17 7.71
N THR A 712 12.80 -30.74 6.58
CA THR A 712 12.00 -30.07 5.55
C THR A 712 11.18 -31.11 4.78
N LEU A 713 9.86 -31.08 4.99
CA LEU A 713 8.85 -31.80 4.22
C LEU A 713 8.61 -31.10 2.89
N VAL A 714 8.45 -31.87 1.82
CA VAL A 714 7.87 -31.46 0.54
C VAL A 714 6.66 -32.33 0.30
N LEU A 715 5.46 -31.81 0.52
CA LEU A 715 4.21 -32.54 0.30
C LEU A 715 3.64 -32.18 -1.08
N ASN A 716 3.37 -33.20 -1.90
CA ASN A 716 2.70 -33.07 -3.19
C ASN A 716 1.38 -33.83 -3.14
N VAL A 717 0.26 -33.13 -3.28
CA VAL A 717 -1.08 -33.70 -3.30
C VAL A 717 -1.73 -33.34 -4.62
N ARG A 718 -2.26 -34.32 -5.34
CA ARG A 718 -2.95 -34.08 -6.60
C ARG A 718 -4.01 -35.12 -6.87
N GLY A 719 -5.01 -34.70 -7.63
CA GLY A 719 -5.93 -35.66 -8.21
C GLY A 719 -5.23 -36.48 -9.29
N VAL A 720 -5.81 -37.63 -9.57
CA VAL A 720 -5.38 -38.48 -10.67
C VAL A 720 -6.63 -38.86 -11.45
N ALA A 721 -6.73 -38.33 -12.66
CA ALA A 721 -7.60 -38.87 -13.70
C ALA A 721 -6.75 -39.14 -14.95
N PRO A 722 -7.15 -40.09 -15.81
CA PRO A 722 -6.31 -40.51 -16.94
C PRO A 722 -6.03 -39.39 -17.97
N GLY A 723 -6.81 -38.31 -17.92
CA GLY A 723 -6.60 -37.09 -18.70
C GLY A 723 -6.24 -35.83 -17.94
N ASP A 724 -5.81 -35.93 -16.70
CA ASP A 724 -5.64 -34.77 -15.83
C ASP A 724 -4.26 -34.11 -16.01
N PHE A 725 -4.17 -33.17 -16.96
CA PHE A 725 -2.96 -32.35 -17.13
C PHE A 725 -2.86 -31.27 -16.05
N SER A 726 -3.98 -30.89 -15.45
CA SER A 726 -4.02 -29.86 -14.42
C SER A 726 -3.59 -30.36 -13.05
N GLY A 727 -3.77 -31.65 -12.74
CA GLY A 727 -3.59 -32.26 -11.43
C GLY A 727 -4.79 -32.07 -10.47
N ASP A 728 -5.95 -31.66 -10.98
CA ASP A 728 -7.15 -31.33 -10.20
C ASP A 728 -8.11 -32.53 -9.97
N GLY A 729 -7.76 -33.71 -10.48
CA GLY A 729 -8.52 -34.95 -10.39
C GLY A 729 -9.61 -35.09 -11.44
N ARG A 730 -9.63 -34.22 -12.45
CA ARG A 730 -10.66 -34.21 -13.48
C ARG A 730 -10.05 -34.42 -14.86
N GLN A 731 -10.89 -34.88 -15.77
CA GLN A 731 -10.52 -35.14 -17.14
C GLN A 731 -10.37 -33.84 -17.93
N ASP A 732 -9.17 -33.58 -18.45
CA ASP A 732 -8.93 -32.51 -19.42
C ASP A 732 -9.07 -33.01 -20.86
N LEU A 733 -9.11 -32.08 -21.81
CA LEU A 733 -9.25 -32.39 -23.23
C LEU A 733 -8.14 -31.77 -24.06
N ILE A 734 -7.46 -32.57 -24.87
CA ILE A 734 -6.47 -32.07 -25.80
C ILE A 734 -7.15 -31.60 -27.08
N TRP A 735 -6.67 -30.50 -27.65
CA TRP A 735 -7.10 -30.01 -28.94
C TRP A 735 -5.91 -29.89 -29.87
N GLN A 736 -6.05 -30.40 -31.08
CA GLN A 736 -5.03 -30.25 -32.12
C GLN A 736 -5.61 -29.48 -33.30
N ASN A 737 -4.86 -28.48 -33.77
CA ASN A 737 -5.18 -27.77 -34.99
C ASN A 737 -4.90 -28.65 -36.22
N ASP A 738 -5.87 -28.70 -37.14
CA ASP A 738 -5.80 -29.52 -38.34
C ASP A 738 -4.75 -29.02 -39.35
N THR A 739 -4.50 -27.72 -39.42
CA THR A 739 -3.61 -27.08 -40.39
C THR A 739 -2.20 -26.89 -39.84
N TRP A 740 -2.08 -26.21 -38.71
CA TRP A 740 -0.80 -25.82 -38.11
C TRP A 740 -0.24 -26.89 -37.18
N ARG A 741 -1.00 -27.95 -36.86
CA ARG A 741 -0.59 -29.04 -35.95
C ARG A 741 -0.22 -28.58 -34.54
N GLN A 742 -0.65 -27.38 -34.14
CA GLN A 742 -0.50 -26.88 -32.79
C GLN A 742 -1.38 -27.69 -31.83
N VAL A 743 -0.95 -27.78 -30.56
CA VAL A 743 -1.64 -28.56 -29.54
C VAL A 743 -1.87 -27.74 -28.29
N THR A 744 -3.12 -27.73 -27.82
CA THR A 744 -3.53 -27.14 -26.55
C THR A 744 -4.15 -28.20 -25.65
N VAL A 745 -4.08 -27.98 -24.34
CA VAL A 745 -4.92 -28.65 -23.35
C VAL A 745 -6.00 -27.68 -22.90
N HIS A 746 -7.23 -28.18 -22.76
CA HIS A 746 -8.39 -27.43 -22.29
C HIS A 746 -8.87 -28.07 -21.00
N TYR A 747 -8.93 -27.27 -19.93
CA TYR A 747 -9.30 -27.71 -18.59
C TYR A 747 -10.81 -27.71 -18.41
N TYR A 748 -11.35 -28.74 -17.77
CA TYR A 748 -12.78 -28.88 -17.56
C TYR A 748 -13.16 -29.27 -16.13
N ARG A 749 -14.26 -28.69 -15.63
CA ARG A 749 -14.92 -29.09 -14.38
C ARG A 749 -16.26 -29.75 -14.69
N GLY A 750 -16.21 -31.05 -14.96
CA GLY A 750 -17.31 -31.76 -15.63
C GLY A 750 -17.39 -31.31 -17.10
N ALA A 751 -18.54 -30.82 -17.55
CA ALA A 751 -18.65 -30.24 -18.90
C ALA A 751 -18.31 -28.74 -18.97
N ASN A 752 -17.98 -28.10 -17.85
CA ASN A 752 -17.73 -26.66 -17.80
C ASN A 752 -16.28 -26.35 -18.15
N PHE A 753 -16.07 -25.57 -19.20
CA PHE A 753 -14.75 -25.10 -19.60
C PHE A 753 -14.14 -24.17 -18.54
N ALA A 754 -12.96 -24.53 -18.03
CA ALA A 754 -12.27 -23.81 -16.96
C ALA A 754 -11.04 -23.00 -17.45
N GLY A 755 -10.52 -23.30 -18.63
CA GLY A 755 -9.36 -22.61 -19.20
C GLY A 755 -8.63 -23.46 -20.22
N TRP A 756 -7.50 -22.97 -20.74
CA TRP A 756 -6.66 -23.73 -21.67
C TRP A 756 -5.20 -23.29 -21.61
N ALA A 757 -4.29 -24.14 -22.05
CA ALA A 757 -2.86 -23.86 -22.16
C ALA A 757 -2.23 -24.49 -23.41
N TRP A 758 -1.07 -24.00 -23.81
CA TRP A 758 -0.28 -24.56 -24.91
C TRP A 758 0.52 -25.78 -24.44
N LEU A 759 0.42 -26.90 -25.16
CA LEU A 759 1.38 -28.01 -25.07
C LEU A 759 2.41 -27.94 -26.20
N ASN A 760 1.99 -27.49 -27.39
CA ASN A 760 2.88 -27.24 -28.52
C ASN A 760 2.36 -26.10 -29.40
N ALA A 761 2.84 -24.89 -29.15
CA ALA A 761 2.44 -23.68 -29.89
C ALA A 761 3.09 -23.59 -31.28
N SER A 762 4.26 -24.19 -31.49
CA SER A 762 4.93 -24.20 -32.80
C SER A 762 4.28 -25.12 -33.81
N GLY A 763 3.54 -26.12 -33.33
CA GLY A 763 3.01 -27.22 -34.13
C GLY A 763 4.08 -28.21 -34.57
N ALA A 764 3.64 -29.42 -34.92
CA ALA A 764 4.51 -30.47 -35.45
C ALA A 764 4.06 -30.90 -36.84
N SER A 765 4.61 -30.25 -37.87
CA SER A 765 4.23 -30.53 -39.26
C SER A 765 4.46 -32.01 -39.63
N GLY A 766 3.47 -32.64 -40.24
CA GLY A 766 3.50 -34.07 -40.60
C GLY A 766 3.30 -35.04 -39.44
N TRP A 767 3.03 -34.56 -38.23
CA TRP A 767 2.71 -35.38 -37.07
C TRP A 767 1.35 -35.02 -36.49
N ARG A 768 0.63 -36.04 -36.00
CA ARG A 768 -0.67 -35.90 -35.33
C ARG A 768 -0.63 -36.59 -33.97
N VAL A 769 -1.33 -36.03 -33.00
CA VAL A 769 -1.53 -36.72 -31.72
C VAL A 769 -2.61 -37.78 -31.96
N VAL A 770 -2.35 -39.02 -31.52
CA VAL A 770 -3.24 -40.19 -31.72
C VAL A 770 -3.78 -40.76 -30.40
N GLY A 771 -3.27 -40.28 -29.28
CA GLY A 771 -3.75 -40.61 -27.95
C GLY A 771 -2.85 -39.98 -26.91
N THR A 772 -3.28 -40.04 -25.66
CA THR A 772 -2.53 -39.52 -24.53
C THR A 772 -2.77 -40.42 -23.33
N ALA A 773 -1.74 -40.65 -22.52
CA ALA A 773 -1.79 -41.45 -21.29
C ALA A 773 -0.48 -41.25 -20.51
N ASP A 774 -0.45 -41.55 -19.21
CA ASP A 774 0.74 -41.43 -18.36
C ASP A 774 1.73 -42.60 -18.58
N PHE A 775 2.69 -42.44 -19.49
CA PHE A 775 3.65 -43.50 -19.82
C PHE A 775 4.77 -43.59 -18.80
N ASP A 776 5.31 -42.46 -18.32
CA ASP A 776 6.41 -42.46 -17.36
C ASP A 776 5.95 -42.70 -15.91
N GLY A 777 4.65 -42.65 -15.62
CA GLY A 777 4.09 -42.89 -14.29
C GLY A 777 4.14 -41.65 -13.40
N ASN A 778 4.55 -40.50 -13.94
CA ASN A 778 4.57 -39.24 -13.21
C ASN A 778 3.13 -38.77 -12.94
N GLY A 779 2.15 -39.25 -13.71
CA GLY A 779 0.69 -39.07 -13.64
C GLY A 779 0.15 -37.70 -14.03
N THR A 780 0.93 -36.95 -14.78
CA THR A 780 0.44 -36.13 -15.89
C THR A 780 0.38 -37.00 -17.14
N PRO A 781 -0.65 -36.89 -18.00
CA PRO A 781 -0.69 -37.64 -19.25
C PRO A 781 0.37 -37.17 -20.27
N ASP A 782 0.94 -38.12 -21.00
CA ASP A 782 1.90 -37.88 -22.09
C ASP A 782 1.22 -37.91 -23.46
N LEU A 783 1.83 -37.29 -24.48
CA LEU A 783 1.27 -37.26 -25.83
C LEU A 783 1.90 -38.33 -26.74
N VAL A 784 1.07 -39.19 -27.33
CA VAL A 784 1.48 -40.13 -28.37
C VAL A 784 1.32 -39.48 -29.74
N TRP A 785 2.43 -39.29 -30.44
CA TRP A 785 2.49 -38.70 -31.76
C TRP A 785 2.69 -39.76 -32.83
N GLN A 786 1.91 -39.67 -33.91
CA GLN A 786 2.07 -40.48 -35.11
C GLN A 786 2.41 -39.63 -36.32
N ASN A 787 3.42 -40.05 -37.07
CA ASN A 787 3.74 -39.42 -38.33
C ASN A 787 2.68 -39.77 -39.40
N ASP A 788 2.23 -38.77 -40.15
CA ASP A 788 1.17 -38.91 -41.14
C ASP A 788 1.56 -39.81 -42.32
N SER A 789 2.84 -39.79 -42.74
CA SER A 789 3.33 -40.50 -43.92
C SER A 789 3.99 -41.84 -43.56
N THR A 790 4.84 -41.86 -42.53
CA THR A 790 5.61 -43.05 -42.16
C THR A 790 4.89 -43.92 -41.13
N ARG A 791 3.88 -43.40 -40.43
CA ARG A 791 3.20 -44.07 -39.30
C ARG A 791 4.12 -44.42 -38.11
N GLN A 792 5.32 -43.85 -38.06
CA GLN A 792 6.21 -43.94 -36.89
C GLN A 792 5.55 -43.29 -35.66
N LEU A 793 5.94 -43.74 -34.46
CA LEU A 793 5.36 -43.31 -33.19
C LEU A 793 6.38 -42.86 -32.17
N THR A 794 6.12 -41.73 -31.54
CA THR A 794 6.84 -41.24 -30.36
C THR A 794 5.87 -40.99 -29.21
N VAL A 795 6.37 -41.12 -27.99
CA VAL A 795 5.74 -40.55 -26.79
C VAL A 795 6.53 -39.32 -26.37
N HIS A 796 5.82 -38.25 -26.06
CA HIS A 796 6.37 -36.98 -25.58
C HIS A 796 5.89 -36.80 -24.15
N TYR A 797 6.85 -36.71 -23.23
CA TYR A 797 6.60 -36.68 -21.79
C TYR A 797 6.28 -35.27 -21.30
N TYR A 798 5.33 -35.17 -20.36
CA TYR A 798 4.90 -33.90 -19.78
C TYR A 798 4.82 -33.95 -18.26
N ASP A 799 5.13 -32.83 -17.62
CA ASP A 799 4.81 -32.53 -16.22
C ASP A 799 3.95 -31.26 -16.19
N GLY A 800 2.65 -31.43 -15.93
CA GLY A 800 1.63 -30.45 -16.30
C GLY A 800 1.69 -30.10 -17.79
N THR A 801 2.01 -28.86 -18.13
CA THR A 801 2.17 -28.41 -19.53
C THR A 801 3.63 -28.37 -20.00
N SER A 802 4.57 -28.71 -19.12
CA SER A 802 6.00 -28.64 -19.39
C SER A 802 6.47 -29.90 -20.10
N PHE A 803 7.03 -29.75 -21.30
CA PHE A 803 7.64 -30.86 -22.02
C PHE A 803 8.97 -31.28 -21.37
N THR A 804 9.08 -32.54 -20.93
CA THR A 804 10.25 -33.05 -20.20
C THR A 804 11.16 -33.93 -21.04
N GLY A 805 10.67 -34.47 -22.16
CA GLY A 805 11.47 -35.30 -23.06
C GLY A 805 10.61 -36.13 -24.02
N TRP A 806 11.24 -37.02 -24.79
CA TRP A 806 10.51 -37.93 -25.69
C TRP A 806 11.24 -39.27 -25.88
N ASN A 807 10.49 -40.30 -26.28
CA ASN A 807 11.01 -41.61 -26.65
C ASN A 807 10.32 -42.18 -27.89
N TRP A 808 11.01 -43.10 -28.57
CA TRP A 808 10.41 -43.92 -29.62
C TRP A 808 9.53 -45.00 -29.01
N LEU A 809 8.25 -45.01 -29.37
CA LEU A 809 7.38 -46.18 -29.19
C LEU A 809 7.52 -47.13 -30.37
N ASN A 810 7.63 -46.57 -31.58
CA ASN A 810 7.91 -47.33 -32.78
C ASN A 810 8.65 -46.48 -33.82
N SER A 811 9.95 -46.73 -33.97
CA SER A 811 10.79 -46.07 -34.97
C SER A 811 10.63 -46.65 -36.38
N ASN A 812 9.97 -47.80 -36.53
CA ASN A 812 9.79 -48.45 -37.82
C ASN A 812 8.54 -47.89 -38.53
N SER A 813 8.60 -47.80 -39.85
CA SER A 813 7.45 -47.42 -40.68
C SER A 813 6.41 -48.54 -40.66
N ASN A 814 5.15 -48.20 -40.35
CA ASN A 814 4.02 -49.15 -40.32
C ASN A 814 2.86 -48.69 -41.23
N PRO A 815 3.09 -48.62 -42.54
CA PRO A 815 2.06 -48.17 -43.47
C PRO A 815 0.87 -49.14 -43.46
N GLY A 816 -0.35 -48.59 -43.41
CA GLY A 816 -1.60 -49.36 -43.41
C GLY A 816 -2.12 -49.76 -42.03
N TRP A 817 -1.46 -49.37 -40.94
CA TRP A 817 -1.98 -49.49 -39.58
C TRP A 817 -1.95 -48.13 -38.88
N ARG A 818 -2.95 -47.88 -38.04
CA ARG A 818 -3.05 -46.66 -37.22
C ARG A 818 -3.37 -47.00 -35.78
N VAL A 819 -2.83 -46.22 -34.85
CA VAL A 819 -3.29 -46.23 -33.46
C VAL A 819 -4.68 -45.61 -33.42
N VAL A 820 -5.60 -46.28 -32.73
CA VAL A 820 -7.01 -45.87 -32.59
C VAL A 820 -7.42 -45.64 -31.14
N ALA A 821 -6.65 -46.15 -30.18
CA ALA A 821 -6.82 -45.87 -28.77
C ALA A 821 -5.51 -46.15 -28.01
N VAL A 822 -5.38 -45.51 -26.86
CA VAL A 822 -4.38 -45.79 -25.83
C VAL A 822 -5.16 -46.20 -24.58
N ALA A 823 -4.76 -47.28 -23.91
CA ALA A 823 -5.35 -47.72 -22.64
C ALA A 823 -4.48 -48.83 -22.04
N ASP A 824 -4.38 -48.92 -20.71
CA ASP A 824 -3.75 -50.06 -20.03
C ASP A 824 -4.65 -51.30 -20.13
N PHE A 825 -4.31 -52.21 -21.04
CA PHE A 825 -5.15 -53.35 -21.40
C PHE A 825 -4.79 -54.62 -20.61
N ASN A 826 -3.56 -54.69 -20.10
CA ASN A 826 -3.06 -55.82 -19.30
C ASN A 826 -3.04 -55.54 -17.78
N ARG A 827 -3.35 -54.30 -17.37
CA ARG A 827 -3.39 -53.81 -15.97
C ARG A 827 -2.04 -53.80 -15.28
N ASP A 828 -0.96 -53.59 -16.02
CA ASP A 828 0.38 -53.46 -15.44
C ASP A 828 0.68 -52.03 -14.95
N GLY A 829 -0.28 -51.11 -15.11
CA GLY A 829 -0.16 -49.70 -14.75
C GLY A 829 0.54 -48.87 -15.81
N LYS A 830 0.84 -49.42 -16.99
CA LYS A 830 1.41 -48.71 -18.13
C LYS A 830 0.44 -48.74 -19.32
N PRO A 831 0.36 -47.64 -20.11
CA PRO A 831 -0.59 -47.59 -21.21
C PRO A 831 -0.15 -48.44 -22.41
N ASP A 832 -1.11 -49.18 -23.00
CA ASP A 832 -0.91 -49.95 -24.23
C ASP A 832 -1.49 -49.24 -25.47
N LEU A 833 -1.03 -49.66 -26.65
CA LEU A 833 -1.50 -49.10 -27.93
C LEU A 833 -2.42 -50.07 -28.65
N ILE A 834 -3.64 -49.61 -28.98
CA ILE A 834 -4.58 -50.35 -29.80
C ILE A 834 -4.45 -49.90 -31.25
N TRP A 835 -4.20 -50.84 -32.14
CA TRP A 835 -3.99 -50.60 -33.56
C TRP A 835 -5.14 -51.15 -34.39
N GLN A 836 -5.53 -50.42 -35.44
CA GLN A 836 -6.47 -50.88 -36.45
C GLN A 836 -5.84 -50.81 -37.84
N SER A 837 -6.03 -51.86 -38.64
CA SER A 837 -5.65 -51.85 -40.05
C SER A 837 -6.54 -50.91 -40.86
N ASP A 838 -5.93 -50.08 -41.70
CA ASP A 838 -6.61 -49.16 -42.61
C ASP A 838 -7.42 -49.93 -43.68
N THR A 839 -7.02 -51.16 -44.04
CA THR A 839 -7.63 -51.95 -45.13
C THR A 839 -8.51 -53.10 -44.63
N THR A 840 -7.99 -53.94 -43.73
CA THR A 840 -8.71 -55.13 -43.26
C THR A 840 -9.61 -54.85 -42.06
N ARG A 841 -9.46 -53.68 -41.41
CA ARG A 841 -10.14 -53.30 -40.16
C ARG A 841 -9.88 -54.24 -38.99
N GLN A 842 -8.88 -55.11 -39.08
CA GLN A 842 -8.40 -55.96 -37.98
C GLN A 842 -7.86 -55.09 -36.84
N VAL A 843 -7.92 -55.59 -35.61
CA VAL A 843 -7.51 -54.86 -34.39
C VAL A 843 -6.56 -55.68 -33.52
N THR A 844 -5.46 -55.05 -33.10
CA THR A 844 -4.47 -55.62 -32.16
C THR A 844 -4.25 -54.68 -30.98
N VAL A 845 -3.78 -55.24 -29.87
CA VAL A 845 -3.18 -54.49 -28.75
C VAL A 845 -1.69 -54.77 -28.71
N HIS A 846 -0.89 -53.73 -28.50
CA HIS A 846 0.56 -53.78 -28.39
C HIS A 846 0.93 -53.32 -26.98
N TYR A 847 1.55 -54.22 -26.21
CA TYR A 847 1.87 -54.01 -24.81
C TYR A 847 3.16 -53.21 -24.63
N TYR A 848 3.14 -52.25 -23.71
CA TYR A 848 4.31 -51.44 -23.39
C TYR A 848 4.59 -51.37 -21.88
N GLY A 849 5.85 -51.15 -21.50
CA GLY A 849 6.23 -51.00 -20.10
C GLY A 849 7.64 -50.45 -19.91
N GLY A 850 8.28 -50.84 -18.80
CA GLY A 850 9.55 -50.26 -18.35
C GLY A 850 9.36 -48.91 -17.65
N SER A 851 10.44 -48.34 -17.12
CA SER A 851 10.36 -47.10 -16.31
C SER A 851 9.82 -45.92 -17.10
N SER A 852 10.15 -45.81 -18.39
CA SER A 852 9.66 -44.75 -19.28
C SER A 852 8.33 -45.09 -19.96
N GLY A 853 7.76 -46.27 -19.71
CA GLY A 853 6.57 -46.79 -20.41
C GLY A 853 6.78 -47.05 -21.90
N ALA A 854 7.95 -46.79 -22.49
CA ALA A 854 8.15 -46.88 -23.94
C ALA A 854 8.76 -48.23 -24.41
N THR A 855 8.89 -49.22 -23.53
CA THR A 855 9.48 -50.52 -23.88
C THR A 855 8.42 -51.46 -24.44
N PHE A 856 8.54 -51.86 -25.70
CA PHE A 856 7.62 -52.83 -26.31
C PHE A 856 7.78 -54.23 -25.70
N LEU A 857 6.69 -54.80 -25.17
CA LEU A 857 6.68 -56.09 -24.49
C LEU A 857 6.06 -57.22 -25.33
N GLY A 858 5.24 -56.90 -26.34
CA GLY A 858 4.59 -57.88 -27.20
C GLY A 858 3.27 -57.38 -27.78
N TRP A 859 2.52 -58.24 -28.48
CA TRP A 859 1.22 -57.89 -29.05
C TRP A 859 0.24 -59.07 -29.07
N ALA A 860 -1.05 -58.77 -29.15
CA ALA A 860 -2.12 -59.77 -29.25
C ALA A 860 -3.29 -59.31 -30.14
N TRP A 861 -4.08 -60.27 -30.63
CA TRP A 861 -5.30 -60.00 -31.39
C TRP A 861 -6.46 -59.61 -30.47
N LEU A 862 -7.12 -58.49 -30.78
CA LEU A 862 -8.44 -58.14 -30.22
C LEU A 862 -9.56 -58.47 -31.20
N ASN A 863 -9.28 -58.37 -32.51
CA ASN A 863 -10.18 -58.80 -33.57
C ASN A 863 -9.40 -59.15 -34.85
N ALA A 864 -9.14 -60.45 -35.06
CA ALA A 864 -8.40 -60.93 -36.23
C ALA A 864 -9.24 -61.00 -37.52
N SER A 865 -10.57 -60.95 -37.44
CA SER A 865 -11.45 -60.95 -38.62
C SER A 865 -11.65 -59.56 -39.23
N GLY A 866 -11.46 -58.51 -38.43
CA GLY A 866 -11.83 -57.14 -38.78
C GLY A 866 -13.34 -56.92 -38.83
N VAL A 867 -13.76 -55.65 -38.80
CA VAL A 867 -15.18 -55.27 -38.90
C VAL A 867 -15.34 -54.26 -40.04
N PRO A 868 -15.65 -54.70 -41.28
CA PRO A 868 -15.78 -53.82 -42.43
C PRO A 868 -16.83 -52.71 -42.20
N GLY A 869 -16.49 -51.47 -42.55
CA GLY A 869 -17.36 -50.31 -42.37
C GLY A 869 -17.46 -49.78 -40.93
N TRP A 870 -16.70 -50.34 -39.98
CA TRP A 870 -16.63 -49.87 -38.60
C TRP A 870 -15.20 -49.50 -38.21
N ARG A 871 -15.07 -48.42 -37.43
CA ARG A 871 -13.80 -48.00 -36.84
C ARG A 871 -13.90 -48.06 -35.32
N VAL A 872 -12.80 -48.43 -34.67
CA VAL A 872 -12.64 -48.20 -33.23
C VAL A 872 -12.49 -46.69 -33.03
N ALA A 873 -13.30 -46.13 -32.14
CA ALA A 873 -13.30 -44.71 -31.78
C ALA A 873 -12.65 -44.45 -30.42
N GLY A 874 -12.52 -45.49 -29.60
CA GLY A 874 -11.83 -45.45 -28.31
C GLY A 874 -11.90 -46.82 -27.63
N ALA A 875 -11.20 -46.96 -26.51
CA ALA A 875 -11.39 -48.08 -25.55
C ALA A 875 -12.07 -47.58 -24.22
N GLY A 876 -11.95 -48.26 -23.09
CA GLY A 876 -12.40 -47.76 -21.77
C GLY A 876 -13.31 -48.76 -21.07
N ASP A 877 -13.22 -48.89 -19.76
CA ASP A 877 -13.88 -49.97 -18.99
C ASP A 877 -15.36 -49.64 -18.69
N PHE A 878 -16.27 -50.05 -19.57
CA PHE A 878 -17.70 -49.74 -19.45
C PHE A 878 -18.43 -50.65 -18.46
N ASP A 879 -17.98 -51.90 -18.31
CA ASP A 879 -18.60 -52.87 -17.40
C ASP A 879 -17.96 -52.91 -16.00
N GLY A 880 -16.87 -52.15 -15.79
CA GLY A 880 -16.19 -52.01 -14.51
C GLY A 880 -15.38 -53.25 -14.12
N ASN A 881 -15.01 -54.09 -15.09
CA ASN A 881 -14.27 -55.32 -14.81
C ASN A 881 -12.76 -55.06 -14.63
N GLY A 882 -12.28 -53.86 -14.96
CA GLY A 882 -10.91 -53.38 -14.94
C GLY A 882 -10.17 -53.48 -16.28
N THR A 883 -10.78 -54.06 -17.33
CA THR A 883 -10.20 -54.14 -18.69
C THR A 883 -10.87 -53.08 -19.55
N PRO A 884 -10.12 -52.32 -20.36
CA PRO A 884 -10.72 -51.44 -21.36
C PRO A 884 -11.57 -52.21 -22.38
N ASP A 885 -12.80 -51.77 -22.61
CA ASP A 885 -13.70 -52.24 -23.67
C ASP A 885 -13.58 -51.39 -24.93
N LEU A 886 -13.88 -51.91 -26.12
CA LEU A 886 -13.74 -51.15 -27.37
C LEU A 886 -15.06 -50.51 -27.81
N VAL A 887 -15.05 -49.20 -28.07
CA VAL A 887 -16.16 -48.46 -28.68
C VAL A 887 -15.97 -48.37 -30.19
N TRP A 888 -16.97 -48.83 -30.93
CA TRP A 888 -16.96 -48.86 -32.38
C TRP A 888 -17.99 -47.88 -32.94
N GLN A 889 -17.62 -47.12 -33.98
CA GLN A 889 -18.53 -46.29 -34.75
C GLN A 889 -18.61 -46.76 -36.20
N ASN A 890 -19.84 -46.95 -36.70
CA ASN A 890 -20.07 -47.22 -38.11
C ASN A 890 -19.75 -45.99 -38.96
N GLU A 891 -19.03 -46.19 -40.06
CA GLU A 891 -18.53 -45.10 -40.90
C GLU A 891 -19.63 -44.42 -41.73
N SER A 892 -20.70 -45.13 -42.11
CA SER A 892 -21.78 -44.59 -42.93
C SER A 892 -23.03 -44.24 -42.12
N GLY A 893 -23.55 -45.18 -41.34
CA GLY A 893 -24.76 -45.03 -40.55
C GLY A 893 -24.55 -44.37 -39.19
N ARG A 894 -23.31 -44.11 -38.78
CA ARG A 894 -22.92 -43.43 -37.53
C ARG A 894 -23.42 -44.09 -36.25
N GLN A 895 -23.89 -45.34 -36.30
CA GLN A 895 -24.26 -46.11 -35.11
C GLN A 895 -23.02 -46.40 -34.24
N VAL A 896 -23.24 -46.62 -32.94
CA VAL A 896 -22.19 -46.86 -31.96
C VAL A 896 -22.49 -48.09 -31.10
N THR A 897 -21.49 -48.96 -30.96
CA THR A 897 -21.51 -50.12 -30.07
C THR A 897 -20.33 -50.08 -29.10
N VAL A 898 -20.48 -50.75 -27.95
CA VAL A 898 -19.38 -51.14 -27.06
C VAL A 898 -19.21 -52.65 -27.14
N HIS A 899 -17.97 -53.11 -27.24
CA HIS A 899 -17.59 -54.53 -27.26
C HIS A 899 -16.77 -54.81 -26.01
N TYR A 900 -17.24 -55.73 -25.18
CA TYR A 900 -16.67 -56.01 -23.87
C TYR A 900 -15.50 -56.99 -23.93
N TYR A 901 -14.51 -56.77 -23.08
CA TYR A 901 -13.28 -57.55 -23.03
C TYR A 901 -12.87 -57.95 -21.61
N ALA A 902 -12.32 -59.15 -21.46
CA ALA A 902 -11.62 -59.61 -20.25
C ALA A 902 -10.19 -60.03 -20.65
N GLY A 903 -9.23 -59.14 -20.43
CA GLY A 903 -7.98 -59.15 -21.19
C GLY A 903 -8.29 -59.12 -22.70
N THR A 904 -7.65 -59.96 -23.51
CA THR A 904 -7.90 -60.01 -24.97
C THR A 904 -9.13 -60.83 -25.38
N THR A 905 -9.86 -61.40 -24.41
CA THR A 905 -11.02 -62.25 -24.69
C THR A 905 -12.26 -61.40 -24.86
N TRP A 906 -12.91 -61.49 -26.03
CA TRP A 906 -14.19 -60.84 -26.27
C TRP A 906 -15.32 -61.55 -25.51
N THR A 907 -16.09 -60.81 -24.71
CA THR A 907 -17.14 -61.37 -23.82
C THR A 907 -18.55 -61.00 -24.26
N GLY A 908 -18.72 -59.98 -25.10
CA GLY A 908 -20.04 -59.57 -25.60
C GLY A 908 -20.04 -58.19 -26.25
N TRP A 909 -21.23 -57.69 -26.58
CA TRP A 909 -21.41 -56.33 -27.10
C TRP A 909 -22.79 -55.75 -26.77
N ASN A 910 -22.90 -54.42 -26.78
CA ASN A 910 -24.16 -53.69 -26.64
C ASN A 910 -24.23 -52.43 -27.53
N TRP A 911 -25.44 -51.95 -27.75
CA TRP A 911 -25.69 -50.65 -28.37
C TRP A 911 -25.44 -49.51 -27.38
N LEU A 912 -24.64 -48.53 -27.78
CA LEU A 912 -24.57 -47.20 -27.16
C LEU A 912 -25.44 -46.18 -27.91
N ASN A 913 -25.56 -46.36 -29.24
CA ASN A 913 -26.46 -45.59 -30.10
C ASN A 913 -26.80 -46.41 -31.35
N SER A 914 -28.00 -47.00 -31.39
CA SER A 914 -28.45 -47.83 -32.51
C SER A 914 -28.99 -47.05 -33.70
N THR A 915 -29.39 -45.79 -33.51
CA THR A 915 -29.94 -44.94 -34.59
C THR A 915 -28.84 -44.19 -35.35
N GLY A 916 -27.70 -43.96 -34.69
CA GLY A 916 -26.61 -43.13 -35.19
C GLY A 916 -26.91 -41.64 -35.13
N PHE A 917 -25.86 -40.82 -35.07
CA PHE A 917 -25.96 -39.36 -35.14
C PHE A 917 -25.35 -38.86 -36.45
N THR A 918 -26.20 -38.57 -37.43
CA THR A 918 -25.76 -38.04 -38.74
C THR A 918 -25.03 -36.71 -38.57
N GLY A 919 -23.85 -36.58 -39.18
CA GLY A 919 -23.02 -35.39 -39.10
C GLY A 919 -22.21 -35.26 -37.79
N TRP A 920 -22.16 -36.31 -36.97
CA TRP A 920 -21.35 -36.36 -35.76
C TRP A 920 -20.40 -37.56 -35.76
N SER A 921 -19.18 -37.33 -35.31
CA SER A 921 -18.13 -38.34 -35.14
C SER A 921 -17.71 -38.42 -33.68
N LEU A 922 -17.45 -39.64 -33.20
CA LEU A 922 -16.80 -39.83 -31.91
C LEU A 922 -15.35 -39.36 -31.99
N ALA A 923 -14.98 -38.51 -31.04
CA ALA A 923 -13.61 -38.04 -30.85
C ALA A 923 -12.81 -38.92 -29.88
N GLY A 924 -13.50 -39.58 -28.94
CA GLY A 924 -12.89 -40.50 -27.99
C GLY A 924 -13.82 -40.81 -26.82
N VAL A 925 -13.24 -41.45 -25.81
CA VAL A 925 -13.95 -41.91 -24.61
C VAL A 925 -13.08 -41.64 -23.38
N GLY A 926 -13.66 -41.10 -22.30
CA GLY A 926 -13.00 -40.82 -21.03
C GLY A 926 -14.02 -40.54 -19.92
N ASP A 927 -13.61 -40.60 -18.65
CA ASP A 927 -14.48 -40.40 -17.48
C ASP A 927 -14.51 -38.92 -17.07
N PHE A 928 -15.53 -38.19 -17.51
CA PHE A 928 -15.69 -36.75 -17.30
C PHE A 928 -16.46 -36.40 -16.03
N ASP A 929 -17.23 -37.32 -15.45
CA ASP A 929 -17.95 -37.08 -14.19
C ASP A 929 -17.32 -37.75 -12.95
N GLY A 930 -16.30 -38.58 -13.15
CA GLY A 930 -15.50 -39.21 -12.11
C GLY A 930 -16.20 -40.37 -11.42
N ASP A 931 -17.22 -40.96 -12.05
CA ASP A 931 -17.96 -42.09 -11.49
C ASP A 931 -17.25 -43.45 -11.68
N GLY A 932 -16.09 -43.44 -12.36
CA GLY A 932 -15.30 -44.62 -12.70
C GLY A 932 -15.75 -45.29 -13.99
N ARG A 933 -16.65 -44.66 -14.76
CA ARG A 933 -17.15 -45.18 -16.03
C ARG A 933 -16.88 -44.19 -17.16
N PRO A 934 -16.73 -44.68 -18.41
CA PRO A 934 -16.33 -43.80 -19.49
C PRO A 934 -17.51 -43.15 -20.22
N GLU A 935 -17.37 -41.87 -20.57
CA GLU A 935 -18.28 -41.11 -21.41
C GLU A 935 -17.82 -40.97 -22.86
N LEU A 936 -18.77 -40.69 -23.74
CA LEU A 936 -18.49 -40.45 -25.16
C LEU A 936 -18.38 -38.96 -25.48
N VAL A 937 -17.25 -38.55 -26.07
CA VAL A 937 -17.08 -37.20 -26.62
C VAL A 937 -17.38 -37.20 -28.11
N TRP A 938 -18.29 -36.33 -28.53
CA TRP A 938 -18.73 -36.19 -29.90
C TRP A 938 -18.29 -34.85 -30.49
N GLN A 939 -17.86 -34.84 -31.75
CA GLN A 939 -17.62 -33.63 -32.53
C GLN A 939 -18.54 -33.60 -33.75
N ASN A 940 -19.17 -32.46 -34.01
CA ASN A 940 -19.91 -32.23 -35.25
C ASN A 940 -18.95 -32.08 -36.43
N ASP A 941 -19.20 -32.84 -37.49
CA ASP A 941 -18.34 -32.91 -38.68
C ASP A 941 -18.23 -31.56 -39.42
N THR A 942 -19.27 -30.70 -39.32
CA THR A 942 -19.34 -29.42 -40.05
C THR A 942 -19.11 -28.22 -39.13
N THR A 943 -19.88 -28.10 -38.06
CA THR A 943 -19.83 -26.95 -37.15
C THR A 943 -18.67 -27.02 -36.18
N ARG A 944 -18.04 -28.20 -36.02
CA ARG A 944 -16.97 -28.46 -35.04
C ARG A 944 -17.37 -28.26 -33.58
N GLN A 945 -18.68 -28.22 -33.29
CA GLN A 945 -19.21 -28.23 -31.93
C GLN A 945 -18.87 -29.55 -31.23
N VAL A 946 -18.72 -29.52 -29.91
CA VAL A 946 -18.30 -30.69 -29.11
C VAL A 946 -19.24 -30.91 -27.93
N THR A 947 -19.68 -32.15 -27.73
CA THR A 947 -20.51 -32.59 -26.59
C THR A 947 -19.89 -33.77 -25.88
N VAL A 948 -20.23 -33.93 -24.60
CA VAL A 948 -19.99 -35.15 -23.81
C VAL A 948 -21.34 -35.81 -23.51
N HIS A 949 -21.40 -37.13 -23.66
CA HIS A 949 -22.59 -37.94 -23.47
C HIS A 949 -22.33 -38.93 -22.33
N TYR A 950 -23.15 -38.83 -21.28
CA TYR A 950 -23.06 -39.59 -20.03
C TYR A 950 -23.71 -40.95 -20.14
N TYR A 951 -23.03 -42.00 -19.66
CA TYR A 951 -23.49 -43.38 -19.72
C TYR A 951 -23.36 -44.09 -18.36
N GLY A 952 -24.21 -45.08 -18.10
CA GLY A 952 -24.22 -45.83 -16.84
C GLY A 952 -24.91 -47.19 -16.94
N GLY A 953 -25.38 -47.70 -15.79
CA GLY A 953 -25.93 -49.06 -15.65
C GLY A 953 -24.85 -50.15 -15.58
N SER A 954 -25.18 -51.37 -15.15
CA SER A 954 -24.17 -52.42 -14.86
C SER A 954 -23.27 -52.82 -16.04
N SER A 955 -23.66 -52.48 -17.27
CA SER A 955 -22.87 -52.73 -18.49
C SER A 955 -22.39 -51.43 -19.15
N GLY A 956 -22.50 -50.29 -18.47
CA GLY A 956 -22.06 -48.97 -18.96
C GLY A 956 -22.77 -48.45 -20.20
N ASN A 957 -23.85 -49.08 -20.66
CA ASN A 957 -24.46 -48.75 -21.95
C ASN A 957 -25.76 -47.93 -21.86
N GLN A 958 -26.20 -47.56 -20.65
CA GLN A 958 -27.43 -46.79 -20.47
C GLN A 958 -27.15 -45.30 -20.59
N PHE A 959 -27.75 -44.63 -21.57
CA PHE A 959 -27.59 -43.19 -21.74
C PHE A 959 -28.28 -42.41 -20.60
N LEU A 960 -27.52 -41.56 -19.92
CA LEU A 960 -27.98 -40.77 -18.77
C LEU A 960 -28.27 -39.31 -19.14
N GLY A 961 -27.59 -38.78 -20.15
CA GLY A 961 -27.74 -37.38 -20.58
C GLY A 961 -26.55 -36.90 -21.39
N TRP A 962 -26.54 -35.61 -21.74
CA TRP A 962 -25.44 -35.00 -22.48
C TRP A 962 -25.24 -33.54 -22.08
N ALA A 963 -24.04 -33.02 -22.32
CA ALA A 963 -23.69 -31.63 -22.08
C ALA A 963 -22.78 -31.07 -23.19
N TRP A 964 -22.79 -29.75 -23.34
CA TRP A 964 -21.88 -29.04 -24.26
C TRP A 964 -20.50 -28.92 -23.62
N LEU A 965 -19.47 -29.42 -24.31
CA LEU A 965 -18.07 -29.05 -24.04
C LEU A 965 -17.71 -27.77 -24.82
N ASN A 966 -18.22 -27.64 -26.05
CA ASN A 966 -18.10 -26.43 -26.85
C ASN A 966 -19.29 -26.26 -27.81
N ALA A 967 -20.18 -25.32 -27.50
CA ALA A 967 -21.39 -25.07 -28.29
C ALA A 967 -21.16 -24.15 -29.50
N SER A 968 -20.07 -23.38 -29.55
CA SER A 968 -19.77 -22.46 -30.66
C SER A 968 -19.07 -23.14 -31.82
N GLY A 969 -18.48 -24.32 -31.58
CA GLY A 969 -17.51 -24.94 -32.47
C GLY A 969 -16.14 -24.26 -32.42
N VAL A 970 -15.10 -25.02 -32.75
CA VAL A 970 -13.74 -24.51 -32.89
C VAL A 970 -13.25 -24.85 -34.30
N PRO A 971 -13.46 -23.96 -35.30
CA PRO A 971 -13.11 -24.24 -36.68
C PRO A 971 -11.62 -24.57 -36.86
N GLY A 972 -11.33 -25.68 -37.54
CA GLY A 972 -9.97 -26.13 -37.79
C GLY A 972 -9.29 -26.83 -36.61
N TRP A 973 -10.02 -27.14 -35.54
CA TRP A 973 -9.49 -27.89 -34.40
C TRP A 973 -10.29 -29.17 -34.15
N ARG A 974 -9.59 -30.21 -33.69
CA ARG A 974 -10.18 -31.48 -33.27
C ARG A 974 -9.85 -31.77 -31.81
N PRO A 975 -10.83 -32.24 -31.00
CA PRO A 975 -10.56 -32.76 -29.68
C PRO A 975 -9.92 -34.16 -29.77
N ILE A 976 -9.09 -34.47 -28.79
CA ILE A 976 -8.43 -35.75 -28.58
C ILE A 976 -8.64 -36.05 -27.09
N VAL A 977 -9.38 -37.12 -26.80
CA VAL A 977 -9.75 -37.49 -25.43
C VAL A 977 -8.63 -38.28 -24.80
N PRO A 978 -8.04 -37.79 -23.69
CA PRO A 978 -7.02 -38.53 -22.96
C PRO A 978 -7.50 -39.81 -22.29
N ARG A 979 -6.58 -40.69 -21.95
CA ARG A 979 -6.86 -42.04 -21.50
C ARG A 979 -5.94 -42.62 -20.46
#